data_AF-A0A960MBC5-F1
#
_entry.id   AF-A0A960MBC5-F1
#
_cell.length_a   1.000
_cell.length_b   1.000
_cell.length_c   1.000
_cell.angle_alpha   90.00
_cell.angle_beta   90.00
_cell.angle_gamma   90.00
#
_symmetry.space_group_name_H-M   'P 1'
#
loop_
_entity.id
_entity.type
_entity.pdbx_description
1 polymer ?
#
loop_
_entity_poly.entity_id
_entity_poly.type
_entity_poly.pdbx_seq_one_letter_code
_entity_poly.pdbx_strand_id
1 'polypeptide(L)'
;LPPSPGETKRFLADWEREPAAAITRRVDDLLASPAFGEAWARHWMDWTRYADTHGSEGDPEIPHAWRYRDYLIRALNADIPYDQLVLEHFAGDLLDQPRINADLRLNESALGLGHLRMVFHGFAPTDALDERVRFTDDQINTVTKAFLGLTVSCARCHDHKFDAISQKDYYALFGIFTSSLPATIAVDAPGVLEKNRGALAELKPTIRRQLAEHWLTALPQGEDSWQAIAAKGEDGGSPLHFLWNLSRAKNIAATWKSVRDDLTAKMTEADRIRSGGETRHRWNLSDPGQLKEWSRYGEGLEDASPAPAGEFSLATDEPRVVDRILPAGVYSDRLSSRHRAVLASAPFDLDGEYDLYLNVAGDNASARYAVQHYPRSGTVYPVTTLSGGEWRWQRYDRLDYWKGDRFHLELATAGDAPILVNDAERSWFGIREALLVKKGTPSPARPTEDFLTPVLGNSNDPIPASFAEVAARFEQTLKNVLLRWRDGAADFSDAEALFLQAAIRGGILPNDRSRLPKELADMTARYRALEVEIPLPTRAPGVFERKGVDQPLFVRGNHKQPSDPVPRGFLEAIDPTPYATEGTGRLEFAQDLLREDNPFTARVIVNRIWHHLFSEGLVRTADNFGRLGEPPSHPELLDYLADRFRREQHWSIKSLVRDLVLTETWQQAGEPSPAAAEKDPSNQWLSYYPIHRLDAEAIRDSLLAVSGQLDPTAFGPPVTGSSPRRSIYLRVKRNDLEPLLTTFDFPVPASSTGRRDVTNVPAQSLTLLNDPFVIQEARLWADQLDGKTEEDQIRNLFEMALTRPPSDAELAQSREFLYAIDDENRANAAAFSELTERLGARRAALSSLLDPVRSRLLESRRQANEGSASEPADLKPIASWSFDTDLKDAIGQLDGKLVGTAALEDGAVVVDGGGFVATAPLSRPLGEKTLEAVVQLGTLDQRAGGVMTVQDLKGSAFDSIVFAERQPGHWLAGSNSFARTLDFQGPEEKEADRQPVHLAIVYDADGTIRAYRNGQAYGEPIRKAPLHTFSAGETQVVFGLRHGTAPAGNKPLRGRIFEARLYDRALSPEEVAATAGGDRVYVTEKEVLDSLTEGQRSEKIRLESEIASLTGELDSLRRLGSEVPPEQRRWQDLAHAIFNLKEFIYLR
;
A
#
# COMPACT_ATOMS: atom_id res chain seq x y z
N LEU A 1 -19.37 22.90 3.16
CA LEU A 1 -19.76 23.08 1.74
C LEU A 1 -20.84 24.14 1.69
N PRO A 2 -20.83 25.04 0.70
CA PRO A 2 -21.94 25.98 0.50
C PRO A 2 -23.24 25.19 0.26
N PRO A 3 -24.38 25.62 0.83
CA PRO A 3 -25.70 25.10 0.45
C PRO A 3 -25.95 25.29 -1.04
N SER A 4 -26.62 24.32 -1.66
CA SER A 4 -27.09 24.48 -3.04
C SER A 4 -28.13 25.60 -3.15
N PRO A 5 -28.29 26.24 -4.33
CA PRO A 5 -29.32 27.27 -4.53
C PRO A 5 -30.74 26.81 -4.15
N GLY A 6 -31.05 25.53 -4.38
CA GLY A 6 -32.32 24.92 -3.98
C GLY A 6 -32.50 24.81 -2.46
N GLU A 7 -31.43 24.51 -1.71
CA GLU A 7 -31.46 24.51 -0.25
C GLU A 7 -31.63 25.91 0.32
N THR A 8 -30.89 26.90 -0.21
CA THR A 8 -31.00 28.30 0.22
C THR A 8 -32.41 28.83 0.00
N LYS A 9 -33.00 28.61 -1.18
CA LYS A 9 -34.37 29.02 -1.48
C LYS A 9 -35.40 28.38 -0.55
N ARG A 10 -35.22 27.09 -0.24
CA ARG A 10 -36.10 26.36 0.69
C ARG A 10 -35.98 26.93 2.11
N PHE A 11 -34.77 27.18 2.58
CA PHE A 11 -34.53 27.75 3.91
C PHE A 11 -35.15 29.14 4.04
N LEU A 12 -34.96 30.02 3.05
CA LEU A 12 -35.53 31.38 3.07
C LEU A 12 -37.06 31.37 3.07
N ALA A 13 -37.70 30.50 2.28
CA ALA A 13 -39.15 30.36 2.26
C ALA A 13 -39.72 29.84 3.59
N ASP A 14 -38.98 28.95 4.26
CA ASP A 14 -39.33 28.46 5.59
C ASP A 14 -39.11 29.53 6.67
N TRP A 15 -38.02 30.28 6.56
CA TRP A 15 -37.64 31.38 7.45
C TRP A 15 -38.71 32.48 7.44
N GLU A 16 -39.21 32.88 6.27
CA GLU A 16 -40.27 33.88 6.16
C GLU A 16 -41.57 33.48 6.88
N ARG A 17 -41.82 32.18 7.05
CA ARG A 17 -43.01 31.65 7.70
C ARG A 17 -42.81 31.51 9.21
N GLU A 18 -41.75 30.78 9.60
CA GLU A 18 -41.49 30.37 10.99
C GLU A 18 -39.97 30.32 11.27
N PRO A 19 -39.32 31.47 11.57
CA PRO A 19 -37.86 31.58 11.67
C PRO A 19 -37.20 30.56 12.61
N ALA A 20 -37.70 30.44 13.85
CA ALA A 20 -37.13 29.54 14.86
C ALA A 20 -37.24 28.07 14.45
N ALA A 21 -38.37 27.69 13.85
CA ALA A 21 -38.60 26.33 13.36
C ALA A 21 -37.77 26.04 12.11
N ALA A 22 -37.55 27.03 11.24
CA ALA A 22 -36.68 26.92 10.07
C ALA A 22 -35.22 26.65 10.46
N ILE A 23 -34.67 27.40 11.44
CA ILE A 23 -33.33 27.13 11.99
C ILE A 23 -33.26 25.72 12.56
N THR A 24 -34.21 25.37 13.43
CA THR A 24 -34.19 24.07 14.13
C THR A 24 -34.24 22.91 13.14
N ARG A 25 -35.11 22.96 12.13
CA ARG A 25 -35.16 21.96 11.06
C ARG A 25 -33.84 21.89 10.29
N ARG A 26 -33.23 23.03 9.93
CA ARG A 26 -31.95 23.02 9.20
C ARG A 26 -30.82 22.43 10.03
N VAL A 27 -30.77 22.73 11.32
CA VAL A 27 -29.80 22.12 12.24
C VAL A 27 -30.01 20.61 12.31
N ASP A 28 -31.25 20.16 12.50
CA ASP A 28 -31.58 18.73 12.57
C ASP A 28 -31.23 18.00 11.26
N ASP A 29 -31.50 18.61 10.09
CA ASP A 29 -31.12 18.09 8.77
C ASP A 29 -29.60 17.95 8.62
N LEU A 30 -28.83 18.95 9.07
CA LEU A 30 -27.35 18.93 8.98
C LEU A 30 -26.73 17.92 9.95
N LEU A 31 -27.29 17.76 11.16
CA LEU A 31 -26.87 16.75 12.12
C LEU A 31 -27.19 15.32 11.64
N ALA A 32 -28.27 15.14 10.87
CA ALA A 32 -28.63 13.86 10.26
C ALA A 32 -27.82 13.54 8.99
N SER A 33 -27.16 14.52 8.39
CA SER A 33 -26.38 14.34 7.16
C SER A 33 -25.17 13.43 7.37
N PRO A 34 -24.85 12.51 6.44
CA PRO A 34 -23.61 11.72 6.49
C PRO A 34 -22.34 12.57 6.43
N ALA A 35 -22.45 13.82 5.94
CA ALA A 35 -21.35 14.77 5.90
C ALA A 35 -20.97 15.29 7.30
N PHE A 36 -21.81 15.11 8.32
CA PHE A 36 -21.50 15.46 9.71
C PHE A 36 -20.28 14.68 10.20
N GLY A 37 -20.28 13.35 10.02
CA GLY A 37 -19.18 12.49 10.43
C GLY A 37 -17.88 12.81 9.71
N GLU A 38 -17.94 13.15 8.41
CA GLU A 38 -16.77 13.62 7.65
C GLU A 38 -16.25 14.96 8.18
N ALA A 39 -17.15 15.90 8.48
CA ALA A 39 -16.78 17.22 9.00
C ALA A 39 -16.17 17.16 10.41
N TRP A 40 -16.62 16.25 11.27
CA TRP A 40 -16.09 16.12 12.63
C TRP A 40 -14.91 15.16 12.73
N ALA A 41 -14.82 14.15 11.87
CA ALA A 41 -13.68 13.23 11.84
C ALA A 41 -12.38 13.96 11.48
N ARG A 42 -12.41 14.99 10.62
CA ARG A 42 -11.21 15.80 10.30
C ARG A 42 -10.60 16.45 11.56
N HIS A 43 -11.44 16.97 12.45
CA HIS A 43 -11.00 17.60 13.69
C HIS A 43 -10.45 16.57 14.67
N TRP A 44 -11.13 15.43 14.79
CA TRP A 44 -10.64 14.32 15.60
C TRP A 44 -9.27 13.82 15.13
N MET A 45 -9.08 13.73 13.82
CA MET A 45 -7.83 13.34 13.20
C MET A 45 -6.68 14.32 13.49
N ASP A 46 -6.96 15.62 13.64
CA ASP A 46 -5.96 16.60 14.08
C ASP A 46 -5.51 16.33 15.53
N TRP A 47 -6.45 15.99 16.41
CA TRP A 47 -6.16 15.67 17.81
C TRP A 47 -5.34 14.39 17.95
N THR A 48 -5.62 13.40 17.09
CA THR A 48 -4.92 12.11 17.09
C THR A 48 -3.83 12.00 16.03
N ARG A 49 -3.37 13.12 15.43
CA ARG A 49 -2.26 13.22 14.45
C ARG A 49 -2.33 12.18 13.33
N TYR A 50 -3.51 12.05 12.71
CA TYR A 50 -3.74 11.09 11.64
C TYR A 50 -2.72 11.22 10.52
N ALA A 51 -2.17 10.09 10.08
CA ALA A 51 -1.33 10.01 8.90
C ALA A 51 -1.42 8.63 8.27
N ASP A 52 -1.25 8.56 6.94
CA ASP A 52 -1.12 7.31 6.19
C ASP A 52 0.32 6.78 6.19
N THR A 53 1.28 7.54 6.73
CA THR A 53 2.71 7.21 6.77
C THR A 53 3.37 7.58 8.11
N HIS A 54 4.48 6.93 8.42
CA HIS A 54 5.24 7.13 9.65
C HIS A 54 6.17 8.37 9.62
N GLY A 55 6.42 8.99 8.47
CA GLY A 55 7.42 10.05 8.35
C GLY A 55 8.88 9.55 8.41
N SER A 56 9.81 10.48 8.64
CA SER A 56 11.27 10.27 8.67
C SER A 56 11.89 9.90 7.31
N GLU A 57 13.17 9.56 7.27
CA GLU A 57 13.86 9.09 6.07
C GLU A 57 13.11 7.87 5.47
N GLY A 58 12.70 7.98 4.20
CA GLY A 58 11.96 6.94 3.47
C GLY A 58 10.42 6.92 3.64
N ASP A 59 9.87 7.62 4.64
CA ASP A 59 8.42 7.84 4.84
C ASP A 59 7.49 6.65 4.53
N PRO A 60 7.68 5.48 5.16
CA PRO A 60 6.91 4.29 4.82
C PRO A 60 5.47 4.36 5.32
N GLU A 61 4.64 3.59 4.63
CA GLU A 61 3.21 3.50 4.86
C GLU A 61 2.88 2.88 6.22
N ILE A 62 1.75 3.31 6.78
CA ILE A 62 1.04 2.63 7.87
C ILE A 62 -0.07 1.81 7.20
N PRO A 63 0.08 0.48 7.07
CA PRO A 63 -0.90 -0.34 6.35
C PRO A 63 -2.31 -0.16 6.90
N HIS A 64 -3.27 0.08 6.01
CA HIS A 64 -4.70 0.20 6.33
C HIS A 64 -5.09 1.35 7.27
N ALA A 65 -4.25 2.38 7.46
CA ALA A 65 -4.54 3.54 8.32
C ALA A 65 -5.90 4.19 8.06
N TRP A 66 -6.31 4.28 6.79
CA TRP A 66 -7.61 4.82 6.36
C TRP A 66 -8.83 4.17 7.02
N ARG A 67 -8.72 2.93 7.53
CA ARG A 67 -9.83 2.29 8.26
C ARG A 67 -10.14 2.97 9.59
N TYR A 68 -9.15 3.57 10.24
CA TYR A 68 -9.37 4.38 11.44
C TYR A 68 -10.16 5.66 11.11
N ARG A 69 -9.81 6.36 10.02
CA ARG A 69 -10.59 7.51 9.52
C ARG A 69 -12.03 7.11 9.23
N ASP A 70 -12.23 6.00 8.52
CA ASP A 70 -13.58 5.54 8.17
C ASP A 70 -14.39 5.12 9.41
N TYR A 71 -13.74 4.53 10.41
CA TYR A 71 -14.33 4.26 11.73
C TYR A 71 -14.81 5.55 12.40
N LEU A 72 -13.99 6.61 12.43
CA LEU A 72 -14.37 7.89 13.02
C LEU A 72 -15.61 8.47 12.32
N ILE A 73 -15.62 8.47 10.99
CA ILE A 73 -16.75 8.98 10.20
C ILE A 73 -18.04 8.21 10.55
N ARG A 74 -17.98 6.87 10.59
CA ARG A 74 -19.15 6.05 10.94
C ARG A 74 -19.61 6.28 12.38
N ALA A 75 -18.67 6.33 13.32
CA ALA A 75 -19.00 6.47 14.74
C ALA A 75 -19.61 7.85 15.05
N LEU A 76 -19.08 8.93 14.47
CA LEU A 76 -19.63 10.28 14.62
C LEU A 76 -20.99 10.42 13.92
N ASN A 77 -21.19 9.78 12.76
CA ASN A 77 -22.49 9.77 12.09
C ASN A 77 -23.56 9.01 12.89
N ALA A 78 -23.17 7.91 13.54
CA ALA A 78 -24.03 7.14 14.43
C ALA A 78 -24.22 7.78 15.82
N ASP A 79 -23.56 8.91 16.08
CA ASP A 79 -23.55 9.60 17.38
C ASP A 79 -23.18 8.65 18.53
N ILE A 80 -22.15 7.84 18.31
CA ILE A 80 -21.59 6.98 19.36
C ILE A 80 -21.16 7.87 20.53
N PRO A 81 -21.61 7.58 21.76
CA PRO A 81 -21.24 8.35 22.95
C PRO A 81 -19.73 8.55 23.08
N TYR A 82 -19.29 9.77 23.44
CA TYR A 82 -17.87 10.10 23.53
C TYR A 82 -17.11 9.23 24.55
N ASP A 83 -17.74 8.83 25.65
CA ASP A 83 -17.16 7.89 26.61
C ASP A 83 -16.89 6.52 25.98
N GLN A 84 -17.82 5.99 25.18
CA GLN A 84 -17.59 4.78 24.40
C GLN A 84 -16.44 4.99 23.39
N LEU A 85 -16.37 6.13 22.71
CA LEU A 85 -15.24 6.42 21.82
C LEU A 85 -13.91 6.41 22.59
N VAL A 86 -13.83 7.02 23.77
CA VAL A 86 -12.62 7.00 24.61
C VAL A 86 -12.22 5.56 24.95
N LEU A 87 -13.15 4.71 25.37
CA LEU A 87 -12.89 3.29 25.62
C LEU A 87 -12.33 2.59 24.37
N GLU A 88 -12.95 2.80 23.20
CA GLU A 88 -12.54 2.19 21.93
C GLU A 88 -11.12 2.61 21.50
N HIS A 89 -10.72 3.87 21.76
CA HIS A 89 -9.39 4.38 21.37
C HIS A 89 -8.23 3.80 22.16
N PHE A 90 -8.47 3.23 23.35
CA PHE A 90 -7.41 2.69 24.20
C PHE A 90 -7.54 1.19 24.43
N ALA A 91 -8.76 0.66 24.46
CA ALA A 91 -9.05 -0.71 24.88
C ALA A 91 -10.18 -1.35 24.06
N GLY A 92 -10.44 -0.88 22.84
CA GLY A 92 -11.55 -1.39 22.01
C GLY A 92 -11.50 -2.88 21.68
N ASP A 93 -10.30 -3.48 21.68
CA ASP A 93 -10.07 -4.93 21.56
C ASP A 93 -10.29 -5.71 22.86
N LEU A 94 -10.35 -5.02 24.00
CA LEU A 94 -10.47 -5.58 25.35
C LEU A 94 -11.86 -5.42 25.95
N LEU A 95 -12.79 -4.77 25.24
CA LEU A 95 -14.15 -4.59 25.74
C LEU A 95 -14.90 -5.91 25.75
N ASP A 96 -15.59 -6.21 26.85
CA ASP A 96 -16.45 -7.40 26.97
C ASP A 96 -17.60 -7.39 25.94
N GLN A 97 -18.08 -6.19 25.59
CA GLN A 97 -19.14 -5.98 24.61
C GLN A 97 -18.67 -4.98 23.55
N PRO A 98 -17.88 -5.42 22.56
CA PRO A 98 -17.42 -4.54 21.50
C PRO A 98 -18.58 -4.19 20.56
N ARG A 99 -18.51 -3.00 19.97
CA ARG A 99 -19.46 -2.53 18.96
C ARG A 99 -19.22 -3.26 17.64
N ILE A 100 -20.23 -3.99 17.20
CA ILE A 100 -20.20 -4.75 15.95
C ILE A 100 -21.01 -4.04 14.87
N ASN A 101 -20.37 -3.81 13.72
CA ASN A 101 -21.06 -3.43 12.50
C ASN A 101 -21.50 -4.69 11.76
N ALA A 102 -22.81 -4.98 11.80
CA ALA A 102 -23.36 -6.20 11.21
C ALA A 102 -23.25 -6.23 9.67
N ASP A 103 -23.42 -5.08 9.02
CA ASP A 103 -23.41 -4.96 7.56
C ASP A 103 -22.01 -5.19 6.99
N LEU A 104 -21.00 -4.57 7.62
CA LEU A 104 -19.60 -4.73 7.25
C LEU A 104 -18.97 -5.99 7.87
N ARG A 105 -19.64 -6.60 8.86
CA ARG A 105 -19.14 -7.70 9.70
C ARG A 105 -17.82 -7.36 10.37
N LEU A 106 -17.73 -6.16 10.94
CA LEU A 106 -16.52 -5.66 11.61
C LEU A 106 -16.76 -5.42 13.10
N ASN A 107 -15.72 -5.67 13.90
CA ASN A 107 -15.56 -5.10 15.23
C ASN A 107 -15.08 -3.65 15.09
N GLU A 108 -16.00 -2.69 15.24
CA GLU A 108 -15.70 -1.26 15.16
C GLU A 108 -14.87 -0.79 16.35
N SER A 109 -15.11 -1.35 17.54
CA SER A 109 -14.35 -0.95 18.74
C SER A 109 -12.85 -1.18 18.56
N ALA A 110 -12.44 -2.30 17.96
CA ALA A 110 -11.03 -2.60 17.70
C ALA A 110 -10.35 -1.62 16.73
N LEU A 111 -11.11 -0.96 15.84
CA LEU A 111 -10.56 0.03 14.90
C LEU A 111 -10.07 1.30 15.62
N GLY A 112 -10.62 1.59 16.81
CA GLY A 112 -10.22 2.75 17.60
C GLY A 112 -8.73 2.78 17.97
N LEU A 113 -8.06 1.62 18.02
CA LEU A 113 -6.64 1.51 18.38
C LEU A 113 -5.67 2.04 17.31
N GLY A 114 -6.15 2.31 16.10
CA GLY A 114 -5.31 2.68 14.97
C GLY A 114 -4.39 3.89 15.22
N HIS A 115 -4.85 4.87 16.02
CA HIS A 115 -4.03 6.07 16.34
C HIS A 115 -2.76 5.77 17.14
N LEU A 116 -2.74 4.68 17.92
CA LEU A 116 -1.54 4.27 18.65
C LEU A 116 -0.39 3.89 17.71
N ARG A 117 -0.70 3.55 16.45
CA ARG A 117 0.29 3.26 15.40
C ARG A 117 0.75 4.49 14.62
N MET A 118 0.12 5.65 14.79
CA MET A 118 0.41 6.88 14.01
C MET A 118 1.61 7.66 14.56
N VAL A 119 2.68 6.95 14.94
CA VAL A 119 3.93 7.47 15.51
C VAL A 119 5.03 7.67 14.48
N PHE A 120 5.96 8.58 14.76
CA PHE A 120 7.19 8.65 13.98
C PHE A 120 8.05 7.41 14.20
N HIS A 121 8.64 6.92 13.12
CA HIS A 121 9.67 5.89 13.15
C HIS A 121 10.89 6.36 12.35
N GLY A 122 12.07 6.27 12.93
CA GLY A 122 13.34 6.49 12.26
C GLY A 122 13.61 5.49 11.13
N PHE A 123 14.58 5.79 10.27
CA PHE A 123 15.06 4.82 9.29
C PHE A 123 16.28 4.08 9.85
N ALA A 124 16.14 2.77 10.06
CA ALA A 124 17.20 1.90 10.60
C ALA A 124 17.96 2.51 11.81
N PRO A 125 17.26 2.87 12.91
CA PRO A 125 17.89 3.50 14.08
C PRO A 125 18.95 2.59 14.67
N THR A 126 20.06 3.17 15.14
CA THR A 126 21.19 2.43 15.75
C THR A 126 21.09 2.30 17.27
N ASP A 127 20.17 3.04 17.91
CA ASP A 127 19.79 2.90 19.32
C ASP A 127 18.27 2.64 19.37
N ALA A 128 17.90 1.35 19.41
CA ALA A 128 16.50 0.92 19.34
C ALA A 128 15.71 1.32 20.60
N LEU A 129 16.37 1.42 21.76
CA LEU A 129 15.73 1.83 23.00
C LEU A 129 15.41 3.32 22.98
N ASP A 130 16.33 4.16 22.51
CA ASP A 130 16.09 5.60 22.30
C ASP A 130 14.93 5.83 21.31
N GLU A 131 14.86 5.04 20.24
CA GLU A 131 13.73 5.09 19.31
C GLU A 131 12.41 4.71 19.98
N ARG A 132 12.38 3.65 20.80
CA ARG A 132 11.20 3.30 21.59
C ARG A 132 10.78 4.42 22.52
N VAL A 133 11.74 5.08 23.17
CA VAL A 133 11.45 6.22 24.03
C VAL A 133 10.81 7.35 23.24
N ARG A 134 11.33 7.70 22.06
CA ARG A 134 10.76 8.76 21.20
C ARG A 134 9.32 8.47 20.79
N PHE A 135 9.04 7.30 20.23
CA PHE A 135 7.68 7.04 19.73
C PHE A 135 6.67 6.85 20.87
N THR A 136 7.10 6.38 22.04
CA THR A 136 6.23 6.25 23.23
C THR A 136 5.94 7.63 23.82
N ASP A 137 6.94 8.51 23.89
CA ASP A 137 6.75 9.91 24.30
C ASP A 137 5.76 10.62 23.37
N ASP A 138 5.84 10.37 22.06
CA ASP A 138 4.88 10.89 21.08
C ASP A 138 3.44 10.37 21.31
N GLN A 139 3.28 9.09 21.68
CA GLN A 139 1.99 8.54 22.12
C GLN A 139 1.47 9.27 23.36
N ILE A 140 2.28 9.36 24.43
CA ILE A 140 1.90 10.01 25.70
C ILE A 140 1.54 11.48 25.46
N ASN A 141 2.37 12.22 24.73
CA ASN A 141 2.14 13.62 24.37
C ASN A 141 0.80 13.80 23.65
N THR A 142 0.50 12.94 22.68
CA THR A 142 -0.73 13.04 21.89
C THR A 142 -1.95 12.73 22.74
N VAL A 143 -1.95 11.61 23.45
CA VAL A 143 -3.14 11.15 24.18
C VAL A 143 -3.46 12.06 25.36
N THR A 144 -2.43 12.55 26.07
CA THR A 144 -2.64 13.45 27.21
C THR A 144 -3.07 14.85 26.77
N LYS A 145 -2.62 15.36 25.63
CA LYS A 145 -3.16 16.60 25.05
C LYS A 145 -4.58 16.43 24.53
N ALA A 146 -4.83 15.39 23.74
CA ALA A 146 -6.12 15.17 23.10
C ALA A 146 -7.25 14.95 24.11
N PHE A 147 -7.03 14.09 25.12
CA PHE A 147 -8.09 13.61 26.02
C PHE A 147 -8.06 14.24 27.43
N LEU A 148 -6.94 14.83 27.84
CA LEU A 148 -6.82 15.53 29.14
C LEU A 148 -6.47 17.02 29.00
N GLY A 149 -6.04 17.48 27.83
CA GLY A 149 -5.55 18.85 27.67
C GLY A 149 -4.32 19.11 28.54
N LEU A 150 -3.47 18.12 28.79
CA LEU A 150 -2.31 18.24 29.69
C LEU A 150 -1.00 17.95 28.96
N THR A 151 0.06 18.65 29.35
CA THR A 151 1.42 18.48 28.81
C THR A 151 2.26 17.49 29.64
N VAL A 152 1.79 16.24 29.76
CA VAL A 152 2.44 15.22 30.61
C VAL A 152 3.87 14.89 30.15
N SER A 153 4.16 14.93 28.85
CA SER A 153 5.51 14.67 28.32
C SER A 153 6.59 15.61 28.86
N CYS A 154 6.25 16.81 29.34
CA CYS A 154 7.21 17.66 30.04
C CYS A 154 7.76 17.01 31.32
N ALA A 155 7.02 16.07 31.92
CA ALA A 155 7.44 15.35 33.12
C ALA A 155 8.45 14.22 32.85
N ARG A 156 8.77 13.94 31.59
CA ARG A 156 9.74 12.89 31.18
C ARG A 156 11.09 13.04 31.86
N CYS A 157 11.59 14.27 31.96
CA CYS A 157 12.95 14.56 32.44
C CYS A 157 12.99 15.06 33.89
N HIS A 158 11.91 15.64 34.40
CA HIS A 158 11.81 16.16 35.75
C HIS A 158 10.34 16.29 36.12
N ASP A 159 9.98 16.39 37.40
CA ASP A 159 8.60 16.72 37.78
C ASP A 159 8.14 17.98 37.06
N HIS A 160 6.90 17.99 36.57
CA HIS A 160 6.37 19.10 35.80
C HIS A 160 6.48 20.40 36.61
N LYS A 161 6.99 21.47 35.97
CA LYS A 161 7.43 22.67 36.69
C LYS A 161 6.29 23.41 37.41
N PHE A 162 5.07 23.34 36.88
CA PHE A 162 3.94 24.14 37.33
C PHE A 162 2.74 23.30 37.77
N ASP A 163 2.37 22.32 36.96
CA ASP A 163 1.31 21.34 37.25
C ASP A 163 1.77 20.21 38.16
N ALA A 164 0.84 19.63 38.92
CA ALA A 164 1.07 18.51 39.82
C ALA A 164 1.16 17.18 39.05
N ILE A 165 2.12 17.10 38.14
CA ILE A 165 2.43 15.92 37.33
C ILE A 165 3.86 15.53 37.65
N SER A 166 4.04 14.41 38.34
CA SER A 166 5.36 13.92 38.71
C SER A 166 6.05 13.24 37.54
N GLN A 167 7.37 13.03 37.65
CA GLN A 167 8.06 12.16 36.72
C GLN A 167 7.50 10.73 36.75
N LYS A 168 6.98 10.26 37.90
CA LYS A 168 6.38 8.93 38.01
C LYS A 168 5.11 8.82 37.19
N ASP A 169 4.28 9.86 37.14
CA ASP A 169 3.07 9.88 36.29
C ASP A 169 3.42 9.57 34.82
N TYR A 170 4.47 10.22 34.30
CA TYR A 170 4.95 9.94 32.94
C TYR A 170 5.40 8.48 32.76
N TYR A 171 6.19 7.93 33.70
CA TYR A 171 6.69 6.55 33.58
C TYR A 171 5.62 5.48 33.84
N ALA A 172 4.59 5.79 34.62
CA ALA A 172 3.41 4.95 34.78
C ALA A 172 2.69 4.77 33.43
N LEU A 173 2.44 5.88 32.70
CA LEU A 173 1.89 5.84 31.34
C LEU A 173 2.84 5.18 30.34
N PHE A 174 4.14 5.45 30.44
CA PHE A 174 5.15 4.83 29.60
C PHE A 174 5.14 3.30 29.74
N GLY A 175 5.00 2.77 30.96
CA GLY A 175 4.86 1.34 31.21
C GLY A 175 3.63 0.75 30.52
N ILE A 176 2.51 1.47 30.47
CA ILE A 176 1.28 1.02 29.79
C ILE A 176 1.52 0.90 28.28
N PHE A 177 2.01 1.96 27.64
CA PHE A 177 2.14 2.01 26.18
C PHE A 177 3.29 1.13 25.66
N THR A 178 4.41 1.02 26.38
CA THR A 178 5.51 0.11 25.99
C THR A 178 5.25 -1.36 26.25
N SER A 179 4.26 -1.68 27.10
CA SER A 179 3.82 -3.05 27.31
C SER A 179 3.05 -3.59 26.11
N SER A 180 2.46 -2.74 25.26
CA SER A 180 1.72 -3.19 24.07
C SER A 180 2.65 -3.49 22.89
N LEU A 181 2.32 -4.47 22.05
CA LEU A 181 3.09 -4.77 20.84
C LEU A 181 2.47 -4.08 19.62
N PRO A 182 3.23 -3.29 18.82
CA PRO A 182 2.73 -2.78 17.55
C PRO A 182 2.30 -3.93 16.63
N ALA A 183 1.04 -3.93 16.18
CA ALA A 183 0.48 -5.01 15.38
C ALA A 183 -0.34 -4.56 14.15
N THR A 184 -0.52 -5.49 13.21
CA THR A 184 -1.61 -5.46 12.23
C THR A 184 -2.69 -6.41 12.74
N ILE A 185 -3.83 -5.88 13.17
CA ILE A 185 -4.90 -6.64 13.81
C ILE A 185 -6.00 -7.02 12.81
N ALA A 186 -6.74 -8.09 13.12
CA ALA A 186 -7.98 -8.42 12.41
C ALA A 186 -9.11 -7.70 13.13
N VAL A 187 -9.98 -7.09 12.35
CA VAL A 187 -11.13 -6.33 12.87
C VAL A 187 -12.45 -6.92 12.40
N ASP A 188 -12.44 -8.17 11.94
CA ASP A 188 -13.66 -8.92 11.63
C ASP A 188 -14.48 -9.14 12.91
N ALA A 189 -15.80 -9.21 12.76
CA ALA A 189 -16.69 -9.51 13.89
C ALA A 189 -16.38 -10.90 14.47
N PRO A 190 -16.56 -11.10 15.79
CA PRO A 190 -16.33 -12.40 16.42
C PRO A 190 -17.01 -13.56 15.68
N GLY A 191 -16.25 -14.63 15.42
CA GLY A 191 -16.75 -15.83 14.73
C GLY A 191 -16.74 -15.79 13.21
N VAL A 192 -16.46 -14.64 12.56
CA VAL A 192 -16.42 -14.54 11.09
C VAL A 192 -15.26 -15.35 10.51
N LEU A 193 -14.07 -15.21 11.08
CA LEU A 193 -12.85 -15.92 10.64
C LEU A 193 -12.84 -17.40 11.05
N GLU A 194 -13.70 -17.76 12.00
CA GLU A 194 -13.90 -19.11 12.54
C GLU A 194 -14.81 -19.99 11.67
N LYS A 195 -15.26 -19.47 10.52
CA LYS A 195 -16.20 -20.14 9.64
C LYS A 195 -15.70 -21.54 9.27
N ASN A 196 -16.57 -22.53 9.41
CA ASN A 196 -16.30 -23.94 9.13
C ASN A 196 -15.23 -24.62 10.01
N ARG A 197 -14.66 -23.97 11.04
CA ARG A 197 -13.65 -24.58 11.94
C ARG A 197 -14.08 -25.95 12.45
N GLY A 198 -15.27 -26.03 13.06
CA GLY A 198 -15.79 -27.28 13.64
C GLY A 198 -15.88 -28.41 12.62
N ALA A 199 -16.42 -28.11 11.42
CA ALA A 199 -16.55 -29.08 10.34
C ALA A 199 -15.19 -29.57 9.82
N LEU A 200 -14.19 -28.67 9.70
CA LEU A 200 -12.82 -29.04 9.32
C LEU A 200 -12.16 -29.92 10.39
N ALA A 201 -12.33 -29.56 11.67
CA ALA A 201 -11.80 -30.33 12.80
C ALA A 201 -12.41 -31.74 12.90
N GLU A 202 -13.69 -31.92 12.56
CA GLU A 202 -14.36 -33.23 12.53
C GLU A 202 -13.94 -34.09 11.32
N LEU A 203 -13.77 -33.48 10.15
CA LEU A 203 -13.39 -34.21 8.93
C LEU A 203 -11.97 -34.77 9.01
N LYS A 204 -11.05 -34.02 9.62
CA LYS A 204 -9.62 -34.30 9.56
C LYS A 204 -9.22 -35.67 10.17
N PRO A 205 -9.69 -36.09 11.36
CA PRO A 205 -9.42 -37.44 11.88
C PRO A 205 -10.00 -38.56 11.02
N THR A 206 -11.15 -38.33 10.40
CA THR A 206 -11.80 -39.32 9.52
C THR A 206 -11.00 -39.49 8.22
N ILE A 207 -10.52 -38.37 7.64
CA ILE A 207 -9.62 -38.38 6.48
C ILE A 207 -8.31 -39.11 6.80
N ARG A 208 -7.71 -38.85 7.97
CA ARG A 208 -6.51 -39.56 8.45
C ARG A 208 -6.71 -41.08 8.43
N ARG A 209 -7.81 -41.55 9.03
CA ARG A 209 -8.11 -42.98 9.14
C ARG A 209 -8.25 -43.63 7.76
N GLN A 210 -9.04 -43.02 6.89
CA GLN A 210 -9.30 -43.52 5.52
C GLN A 210 -8.04 -43.48 4.65
N LEU A 211 -7.21 -42.44 4.76
CA LEU A 211 -5.91 -42.36 4.08
C LEU A 211 -5.00 -43.50 4.54
N ALA A 212 -4.88 -43.72 5.84
CA ALA A 212 -4.04 -44.77 6.39
C ALA A 212 -4.51 -46.17 5.96
N GLU A 213 -5.82 -46.42 5.95
CA GLU A 213 -6.41 -47.67 5.44
C GLU A 213 -6.09 -47.88 3.96
N HIS A 214 -6.25 -46.85 3.14
CA HIS A 214 -5.89 -46.90 1.72
C HIS A 214 -4.38 -47.17 1.55
N TRP A 215 -3.52 -46.46 2.27
CA TRP A 215 -2.08 -46.64 2.23
C TRP A 215 -1.64 -48.05 2.67
N LEU A 216 -2.28 -48.63 3.68
CA LEU A 216 -2.03 -50.01 4.10
C LEU A 216 -2.34 -51.02 2.99
N THR A 217 -3.36 -50.77 2.17
CA THR A 217 -3.70 -51.63 1.01
C THR A 217 -2.75 -51.45 -0.17
N ALA A 218 -2.10 -50.29 -0.27
CA ALA A 218 -1.22 -49.92 -1.36
C ALA A 218 0.28 -50.13 -1.06
N LEU A 219 0.62 -50.78 0.07
CA LEU A 219 2.00 -51.00 0.46
C LEU A 219 2.75 -51.87 -0.56
N PRO A 220 4.01 -51.52 -0.91
CA PRO A 220 4.87 -52.38 -1.72
C PRO A 220 5.10 -53.72 -1.01
N GLN A 221 4.93 -54.83 -1.73
CA GLN A 221 5.15 -56.19 -1.21
C GLN A 221 6.25 -56.90 -1.98
N GLY A 222 7.15 -57.55 -1.24
CA GLY A 222 8.23 -58.36 -1.80
C GLY A 222 9.40 -57.56 -2.38
N GLU A 223 10.54 -58.22 -2.54
CA GLU A 223 11.83 -57.61 -2.89
C GLU A 223 11.79 -56.81 -4.20
N ASP A 224 11.18 -57.35 -5.26
CA ASP A 224 11.14 -56.72 -6.59
C ASP A 224 10.48 -55.34 -6.57
N SER A 225 9.41 -55.17 -5.78
CA SER A 225 8.69 -53.89 -5.66
C SER A 225 9.57 -52.83 -4.99
N TRP A 226 10.25 -53.22 -3.90
CA TRP A 226 11.19 -52.35 -3.20
C TRP A 226 12.44 -52.04 -4.03
N GLN A 227 12.87 -52.94 -4.91
CA GLN A 227 13.98 -52.70 -5.82
C GLN A 227 13.63 -51.68 -6.90
N ALA A 228 12.40 -51.74 -7.44
CA ALA A 228 11.88 -50.73 -8.36
C ALA A 228 11.71 -49.35 -7.69
N ILE A 229 11.33 -49.32 -6.40
CA ILE A 229 11.28 -48.08 -5.62
C ILE A 229 12.68 -47.53 -5.39
N ALA A 230 13.61 -48.35 -4.91
CA ALA A 230 14.99 -47.97 -4.66
C ALA A 230 15.65 -47.38 -5.90
N ALA A 231 15.38 -47.94 -7.10
CA ALA A 231 15.91 -47.43 -8.36
C ALA A 231 15.57 -45.94 -8.64
N LYS A 232 14.48 -45.41 -8.07
CA LYS A 232 14.09 -43.99 -8.20
C LYS A 232 14.89 -43.03 -7.31
N GLY A 233 15.73 -43.55 -6.42
CA GLY A 233 16.53 -42.79 -5.47
C GLY A 233 17.96 -42.47 -5.92
N GLU A 234 18.26 -42.51 -7.22
CA GLU A 234 19.62 -42.23 -7.72
C GLU A 234 20.12 -40.83 -7.37
N ASP A 235 19.22 -39.84 -7.34
CA ASP A 235 19.51 -38.49 -6.86
C ASP A 235 19.80 -38.49 -5.35
N GLY A 236 20.93 -37.89 -4.97
CA GLY A 236 21.39 -37.77 -3.59
C GLY A 236 20.46 -36.95 -2.69
N GLY A 237 19.62 -36.10 -3.26
CA GLY A 237 18.59 -35.32 -2.53
C GLY A 237 17.30 -36.09 -2.26
N SER A 238 17.11 -37.28 -2.84
CA SER A 238 15.88 -38.06 -2.69
C SER A 238 15.78 -38.73 -1.32
N PRO A 239 14.59 -38.75 -0.67
CA PRO A 239 14.38 -39.55 0.54
C PRO A 239 14.58 -41.06 0.31
N LEU A 240 14.58 -41.50 -0.96
CA LEU A 240 14.85 -42.89 -1.34
C LEU A 240 16.33 -43.21 -1.53
N HIS A 241 17.23 -42.22 -1.45
CA HIS A 241 18.65 -42.42 -1.77
C HIS A 241 19.33 -43.48 -0.88
N PHE A 242 18.91 -43.57 0.39
CA PHE A 242 19.38 -44.63 1.28
C PHE A 242 19.01 -46.04 0.78
N LEU A 243 17.78 -46.24 0.32
CA LEU A 243 17.34 -47.51 -0.27
C LEU A 243 18.09 -47.81 -1.57
N TRP A 244 18.32 -46.80 -2.41
CA TRP A 244 19.11 -46.92 -3.63
C TRP A 244 20.53 -47.41 -3.32
N ASN A 245 21.21 -46.78 -2.35
CA ASN A 245 22.55 -47.17 -1.94
C ASN A 245 22.61 -48.62 -1.43
N LEU A 246 21.64 -49.03 -0.60
CA LEU A 246 21.57 -50.42 -0.11
C LEU A 246 21.30 -51.43 -1.22
N SER A 247 20.46 -51.10 -2.20
CA SER A 247 20.15 -51.99 -3.34
C SER A 247 21.36 -52.32 -4.21
N ARG A 248 22.42 -51.50 -4.15
CA ARG A 248 23.66 -51.64 -4.92
C ARG A 248 24.88 -51.99 -4.06
N ALA A 249 24.72 -52.03 -2.73
CA ALA A 249 25.81 -52.25 -1.80
C ALA A 249 26.34 -53.68 -1.91
N LYS A 250 27.67 -53.81 -2.08
CA LYS A 250 28.34 -55.12 -2.04
C LYS A 250 28.27 -55.78 -0.65
N ASN A 251 28.14 -54.97 0.41
CA ASN A 251 28.00 -55.41 1.79
C ASN A 251 26.94 -54.55 2.50
N ILE A 252 25.69 -55.02 2.44
CA ILE A 252 24.52 -54.33 3.00
C ILE A 252 24.66 -54.12 4.50
N ALA A 253 25.14 -55.13 5.24
CA ALA A 253 25.29 -55.03 6.69
C ALA A 253 26.29 -53.93 7.10
N ALA A 254 27.40 -53.78 6.37
CA ALA A 254 28.37 -52.72 6.62
C ALA A 254 27.79 -51.33 6.30
N THR A 255 27.10 -51.18 5.17
CA THR A 255 26.48 -49.90 4.78
C THR A 255 25.37 -49.50 5.77
N TRP A 256 24.50 -50.43 6.16
CA TRP A 256 23.45 -50.20 7.16
C TRP A 256 24.05 -49.76 8.50
N LYS A 257 25.06 -50.49 8.99
CA LYS A 257 25.76 -50.14 10.23
C LYS A 257 26.36 -48.74 10.16
N SER A 258 27.03 -48.42 9.05
CA SER A 258 27.65 -47.11 8.86
C SER A 258 26.63 -45.97 8.94
N VAL A 259 25.46 -46.12 8.30
CA VAL A 259 24.42 -45.08 8.33
C VAL A 259 23.79 -44.96 9.72
N ARG A 260 23.54 -46.08 10.40
CA ARG A 260 23.01 -46.07 11.77
C ARG A 260 23.98 -45.41 12.76
N ASP A 261 25.26 -45.76 12.68
CA ASP A 261 26.29 -45.23 13.56
C ASP A 261 26.52 -43.72 13.29
N ASP A 262 26.52 -43.30 12.02
CA ASP A 262 26.59 -41.89 11.62
C ASP A 262 25.38 -41.08 12.11
N LEU A 263 24.16 -41.59 11.90
CA LEU A 263 22.93 -40.95 12.38
C LEU A 263 22.95 -40.79 13.90
N THR A 264 23.33 -41.85 14.62
CA THR A 264 23.43 -41.84 16.10
C THR A 264 24.46 -40.81 16.58
N ALA A 265 25.62 -40.73 15.91
CA ALA A 265 26.65 -39.75 16.24
C ALA A 265 26.17 -38.31 16.01
N LYS A 266 25.53 -38.03 14.87
CA LYS A 266 24.97 -36.70 14.57
C LYS A 266 23.86 -36.31 15.54
N MET A 267 22.97 -37.24 15.92
CA MET A 267 21.93 -36.99 16.93
C MET A 267 22.55 -36.69 18.30
N THR A 268 23.56 -37.46 18.71
CA THR A 268 24.29 -37.26 19.97
C THR A 268 24.93 -35.87 20.02
N GLU A 269 25.55 -35.42 18.91
CA GLU A 269 26.14 -34.10 18.82
C GLU A 269 25.09 -32.97 18.87
N ALA A 270 23.96 -33.14 18.18
CA ALA A 270 22.85 -32.18 18.26
C ALA A 270 22.32 -32.05 19.69
N ASP A 271 22.17 -33.16 20.42
CA ASP A 271 21.71 -33.16 21.81
C ASP A 271 22.76 -32.57 22.77
N ARG A 272 24.06 -32.79 22.49
CA ARG A 272 25.15 -32.14 23.22
C ARG A 272 25.08 -30.61 23.08
N ILE A 273 24.81 -30.10 21.88
CA ILE A 273 24.66 -28.65 21.66
C ILE A 273 23.43 -28.12 22.41
N ARG A 274 22.26 -28.76 22.24
CA ARG A 274 20.99 -28.36 22.90
C ARG A 274 21.06 -28.33 24.42
N SER A 275 21.83 -29.25 25.01
CA SER A 275 21.85 -29.51 26.46
C SER A 275 23.16 -29.08 27.13
N GLY A 276 24.14 -28.63 26.35
CA GLY A 276 25.47 -28.28 26.81
C GLY A 276 25.59 -26.86 27.35
N GLY A 277 26.69 -26.56 28.03
CA GLY A 277 26.97 -25.25 28.63
C GLY A 277 27.22 -24.09 27.65
N GLU A 278 27.05 -24.33 26.34
CA GLU A 278 27.06 -23.31 25.29
C GLU A 278 25.66 -22.74 25.01
N THR A 279 24.59 -23.43 25.42
CA THR A 279 23.21 -22.96 25.25
C THR A 279 22.80 -22.07 26.42
N ARG A 280 22.50 -20.81 26.12
CA ARG A 280 22.01 -19.82 27.09
C ARG A 280 20.52 -19.94 27.32
N HIS A 281 19.77 -20.18 26.25
CA HIS A 281 18.33 -20.39 26.31
C HIS A 281 17.87 -21.37 25.23
N ARG A 282 16.93 -22.24 25.59
CA ARG A 282 16.28 -23.19 24.70
C ARG A 282 14.77 -23.08 24.88
N TRP A 283 14.06 -22.77 23.80
CA TRP A 283 12.61 -22.89 23.74
C TRP A 283 12.26 -24.14 22.94
N ASN A 284 11.73 -25.16 23.61
CA ASN A 284 11.13 -26.33 22.96
C ASN A 284 9.63 -26.10 22.79
N LEU A 285 9.20 -25.77 21.57
CA LEU A 285 7.81 -25.41 21.27
C LEU A 285 6.92 -26.65 21.11
N SER A 286 7.47 -27.86 21.30
CA SER A 286 6.68 -29.09 21.48
C SER A 286 6.29 -29.33 22.94
N ASP A 287 6.84 -28.56 23.89
CA ASP A 287 6.52 -28.62 25.31
C ASP A 287 5.38 -27.63 25.64
N PRO A 288 4.20 -28.11 26.09
CA PRO A 288 3.10 -27.23 26.47
C PRO A 288 3.45 -26.24 27.59
N GLY A 289 4.38 -26.57 28.48
CA GLY A 289 4.83 -25.68 29.54
C GLY A 289 5.55 -24.45 29.00
N GLN A 290 6.42 -24.64 28.01
CA GLN A 290 7.18 -23.55 27.39
C GLN A 290 6.34 -22.75 26.40
N LEU A 291 5.41 -23.38 25.68
CA LEU A 291 4.49 -22.66 24.78
C LEU A 291 3.61 -21.64 25.53
N LYS A 292 3.25 -21.91 26.79
CA LYS A 292 2.46 -20.98 27.61
C LYS A 292 3.13 -19.64 27.86
N GLU A 293 4.45 -19.56 27.75
CA GLU A 293 5.21 -18.31 27.88
C GLU A 293 5.18 -17.46 26.60
N TRP A 294 4.65 -18.00 25.51
CA TRP A 294 4.53 -17.32 24.23
C TRP A 294 3.13 -16.74 24.04
N SER A 295 3.07 -15.51 23.57
CA SER A 295 1.83 -14.85 23.17
C SER A 295 1.41 -15.34 21.79
N ARG A 296 0.12 -15.63 21.64
CA ARG A 296 -0.49 -16.22 20.45
C ARG A 296 -1.66 -15.36 20.02
N TYR A 297 -1.68 -14.98 18.75
CA TYR A 297 -2.73 -14.14 18.19
C TYR A 297 -3.22 -14.74 16.88
N GLY A 298 -4.54 -14.68 16.67
CA GLY A 298 -5.19 -15.17 15.45
C GLY A 298 -5.67 -16.62 15.54
N GLU A 299 -6.57 -16.93 14.62
CA GLU A 299 -7.35 -18.16 14.53
C GLU A 299 -6.46 -19.39 14.33
N GLY A 300 -5.31 -19.24 13.68
CA GLY A 300 -4.35 -20.33 13.46
C GLY A 300 -3.71 -20.89 14.73
N LEU A 301 -3.75 -20.15 15.86
CA LEU A 301 -3.03 -20.47 17.10
C LEU A 301 -3.91 -20.52 18.36
N GLU A 302 -5.23 -20.68 18.20
CA GLU A 302 -6.17 -20.77 19.34
C GLU A 302 -5.78 -21.87 20.35
N ASP A 303 -5.35 -23.02 19.83
CA ASP A 303 -4.95 -24.15 20.67
C ASP A 303 -3.79 -23.79 21.59
N ALA A 304 -4.03 -23.91 22.91
CA ALA A 304 -3.03 -23.66 23.95
C ALA A 304 -1.96 -24.75 24.08
N SER A 305 -2.10 -25.83 23.32
CA SER A 305 -1.15 -26.94 23.28
C SER A 305 -0.51 -27.04 21.90
N PRO A 306 0.78 -27.43 21.84
CA PRO A 306 1.43 -27.69 20.57
C PRO A 306 0.77 -28.86 19.84
N ALA A 307 0.91 -28.87 18.51
CA ALA A 307 0.47 -30.01 17.71
C ALA A 307 1.32 -31.24 18.06
N PRO A 308 0.70 -32.42 18.29
CA PRO A 308 1.43 -33.66 18.46
C PRO A 308 2.08 -34.08 17.13
N ALA A 309 3.12 -34.92 17.21
CA ALA A 309 3.70 -35.50 16.00
C ALA A 309 2.67 -36.39 15.29
N GLY A 310 2.69 -36.37 13.96
CA GLY A 310 1.71 -37.06 13.12
C GLY A 310 0.47 -36.22 12.80
N GLU A 311 0.38 -34.98 13.27
CA GLU A 311 -0.58 -34.02 12.71
C GLU A 311 -0.31 -33.82 11.20
N PHE A 312 -1.28 -33.39 10.39
CA PHE A 312 -1.07 -33.28 8.95
C PHE A 312 -1.78 -32.09 8.32
N SER A 313 -1.32 -31.64 7.16
CA SER A 313 -2.02 -30.64 6.34
C SER A 313 -2.48 -31.26 5.02
N LEU A 314 -3.64 -30.84 4.55
CA LEU A 314 -4.16 -31.22 3.23
C LEU A 314 -3.66 -30.24 2.18
N ALA A 315 -3.32 -30.77 1.00
CA ALA A 315 -2.93 -29.97 -0.15
C ALA A 315 -4.13 -29.15 -0.63
N THR A 316 -3.87 -27.89 -0.94
CA THR A 316 -4.89 -26.94 -1.42
C THR A 316 -5.03 -26.98 -2.95
N ASP A 317 -4.04 -27.56 -3.62
CA ASP A 317 -3.90 -27.75 -5.06
C ASP A 317 -4.08 -29.22 -5.47
N GLU A 318 -4.51 -29.42 -6.71
CA GLU A 318 -4.52 -30.74 -7.35
C GLU A 318 -3.19 -31.02 -8.08
N PRO A 319 -2.79 -32.30 -8.22
CA PRO A 319 -3.51 -33.53 -7.85
C PRO A 319 -3.21 -34.05 -6.44
N ARG A 320 -2.33 -33.40 -5.67
CA ARG A 320 -1.88 -33.90 -4.35
C ARG A 320 -3.02 -33.93 -3.33
N VAL A 321 -2.94 -34.77 -2.30
CA VAL A 321 -3.98 -34.87 -1.25
C VAL A 321 -3.45 -34.39 0.10
N VAL A 322 -2.38 -34.99 0.60
CA VAL A 322 -1.65 -34.59 1.80
C VAL A 322 -0.47 -33.74 1.37
N ASP A 323 -0.28 -32.60 2.01
CA ASP A 323 0.89 -31.75 1.76
C ASP A 323 2.02 -32.07 2.74
N ARG A 324 1.70 -32.16 4.04
CA ARG A 324 2.66 -32.44 5.11
C ARG A 324 2.11 -33.39 6.16
N ILE A 325 2.94 -34.33 6.62
CA ILE A 325 2.86 -34.94 7.96
C ILE A 325 3.84 -34.19 8.84
N LEU A 326 3.34 -33.66 9.95
CA LEU A 326 4.01 -32.69 10.80
C LEU A 326 4.62 -33.39 12.02
N PRO A 327 5.89 -33.13 12.35
CA PRO A 327 6.43 -33.46 13.67
C PRO A 327 5.75 -32.61 14.77
N ALA A 328 6.04 -32.88 16.03
CA ALA A 328 5.53 -32.06 17.12
C ALA A 328 6.06 -30.62 17.03
N GLY A 329 5.19 -29.64 17.32
CA GLY A 329 5.53 -28.21 17.25
C GLY A 329 4.30 -27.31 17.15
N VAL A 330 4.52 -26.03 16.85
CA VAL A 330 3.47 -25.03 16.67
C VAL A 330 3.32 -24.73 15.18
N TYR A 331 2.09 -24.74 14.68
CA TYR A 331 1.76 -24.52 13.28
C TYR A 331 0.55 -23.61 13.17
N SER A 332 0.60 -22.61 12.29
CA SER A 332 -0.53 -21.71 12.07
C SER A 332 -1.62 -22.31 11.20
N ASP A 333 -1.33 -23.35 10.42
CA ASP A 333 -2.22 -23.93 9.41
C ASP A 333 -2.78 -25.29 9.79
N ARG A 334 -2.90 -25.59 11.08
CA ARG A 334 -3.43 -26.88 11.55
C ARG A 334 -4.78 -27.21 10.94
N LEU A 335 -5.64 -26.22 10.69
CA LEU A 335 -6.91 -26.41 10.00
C LEU A 335 -6.93 -25.75 8.63
N SER A 336 -6.35 -24.55 8.49
CA SER A 336 -6.32 -23.87 7.20
C SER A 336 -5.14 -22.93 7.09
N SER A 337 -4.55 -22.86 5.89
CA SER A 337 -3.56 -21.82 5.55
C SER A 337 -4.18 -20.44 5.29
N ARG A 338 -5.51 -20.31 5.38
CA ARG A 338 -6.21 -19.00 5.34
C ARG A 338 -6.37 -18.38 6.72
N HIS A 339 -6.15 -19.15 7.79
CA HIS A 339 -6.12 -18.61 9.14
C HIS A 339 -4.88 -17.75 9.33
N ARG A 340 -5.07 -16.59 9.97
CA ARG A 340 -3.96 -15.75 10.40
C ARG A 340 -3.33 -16.27 11.68
N ALA A 341 -2.06 -15.93 11.87
CA ALA A 341 -1.34 -16.23 13.09
C ALA A 341 -0.20 -15.24 13.32
N VAL A 342 -0.02 -14.82 14.57
CA VAL A 342 1.21 -14.20 15.07
C VAL A 342 1.61 -14.89 16.36
N LEU A 343 2.86 -15.33 16.43
CA LEU A 343 3.44 -15.98 17.59
C LEU A 343 4.63 -15.15 18.08
N ALA A 344 4.62 -14.75 19.34
CA ALA A 344 5.65 -13.90 19.93
C ALA A 344 6.19 -14.47 21.25
N SER A 345 7.51 -14.51 21.44
CA SER A 345 8.11 -14.95 22.70
C SER A 345 7.94 -13.90 23.79
N ALA A 346 8.08 -14.32 25.06
CA ALA A 346 8.38 -13.37 26.12
C ALA A 346 9.70 -12.61 25.82
N PRO A 347 9.84 -11.35 26.24
CA PRO A 347 11.07 -10.61 26.05
C PRO A 347 12.24 -11.20 26.86
N PHE A 348 13.46 -11.11 26.34
CA PHE A 348 14.69 -11.54 27.00
C PHE A 348 15.85 -10.57 26.71
N ASP A 349 16.79 -10.46 27.65
CA ASP A 349 17.94 -9.55 27.54
C ASP A 349 19.14 -10.24 26.90
N LEU A 350 19.89 -9.51 26.05
CA LEU A 350 21.11 -10.01 25.41
C LEU A 350 22.36 -9.60 26.20
N ASP A 351 22.72 -10.43 27.18
CA ASP A 351 23.83 -10.18 28.14
C ASP A 351 25.25 -10.49 27.60
N GLY A 352 25.37 -10.94 26.35
CA GLY A 352 26.60 -11.48 25.78
C GLY A 352 26.57 -11.62 24.26
N GLU A 353 27.55 -12.32 23.70
CA GLU A 353 27.64 -12.58 22.25
C GLU A 353 27.07 -13.97 21.94
N TYR A 354 25.98 -13.99 21.16
CA TYR A 354 25.22 -15.19 20.88
C TYR A 354 24.83 -15.29 19.40
N ASP A 355 24.67 -16.52 18.93
CA ASP A 355 23.94 -16.84 17.71
C ASP A 355 22.54 -17.32 18.10
N LEU A 356 21.53 -16.94 17.30
CA LEU A 356 20.16 -17.42 17.43
C LEU A 356 19.84 -18.39 16.29
N TYR A 357 19.34 -19.57 16.64
CA TYR A 357 18.89 -20.58 15.70
C TYR A 357 17.40 -20.84 15.89
N LEU A 358 16.60 -20.70 14.83
CA LEU A 358 15.18 -21.05 14.83
C LEU A 358 14.95 -22.26 13.91
N ASN A 359 14.37 -23.34 14.42
CA ASN A 359 13.90 -24.44 13.60
C ASN A 359 12.49 -24.15 13.09
N VAL A 360 12.42 -23.67 11.85
CA VAL A 360 11.20 -23.12 11.26
C VAL A 360 10.95 -23.69 9.86
N ALA A 361 9.67 -23.72 9.49
CA ALA A 361 9.18 -23.99 8.14
C ALA A 361 8.03 -23.02 7.85
N GLY A 362 7.70 -22.80 6.58
CA GLY A 362 6.56 -21.98 6.23
C GLY A 362 6.48 -21.65 4.76
N ASP A 363 5.37 -21.03 4.38
CA ASP A 363 5.17 -20.47 3.05
C ASP A 363 4.42 -19.15 3.15
N ASN A 364 4.89 -18.13 2.41
CA ASN A 364 4.42 -16.75 2.49
C ASN A 364 4.35 -16.18 3.92
N ALA A 365 5.19 -16.65 4.84
CA ALA A 365 5.21 -16.20 6.24
C ALA A 365 6.56 -15.56 6.59
N SER A 366 6.68 -15.03 7.80
CA SER A 366 7.90 -14.37 8.26
C SER A 366 8.33 -14.86 9.64
N ALA A 367 9.64 -14.84 9.88
CA ALA A 367 10.26 -15.04 11.18
C ALA A 367 11.33 -13.95 11.41
N ARG A 368 11.41 -13.43 12.63
CA ARG A 368 12.40 -12.42 13.02
C ARG A 368 12.70 -12.46 14.51
N TYR A 369 13.78 -11.79 14.89
CA TYR A 369 13.91 -11.21 16.22
C TYR A 369 13.59 -9.72 16.13
N ALA A 370 12.98 -9.17 17.18
CA ALA A 370 12.65 -7.76 17.27
C ALA A 370 13.28 -7.15 18.52
N VAL A 371 14.08 -6.11 18.31
CA VAL A 371 14.85 -5.38 19.33
C VAL A 371 13.99 -4.25 19.86
N GLN A 372 13.79 -4.18 21.18
CA GLN A 372 12.99 -3.15 21.85
C GLN A 372 11.60 -2.92 21.22
N HIS A 373 10.96 -3.95 20.69
CA HIS A 373 9.66 -3.88 19.98
C HIS A 373 9.65 -3.03 18.71
N TYR A 374 10.83 -2.71 18.15
CA TYR A 374 10.91 -1.93 16.93
C TYR A 374 10.34 -2.73 15.73
N PRO A 375 9.32 -2.20 15.02
CA PRO A 375 8.59 -2.98 14.04
C PRO A 375 9.27 -3.02 12.66
N ARG A 376 10.29 -2.16 12.39
CA ARG A 376 10.89 -2.07 11.05
C ARG A 376 11.85 -3.20 10.70
N SER A 377 11.97 -3.43 9.39
CA SER A 377 12.96 -4.31 8.77
C SER A 377 14.14 -3.51 8.22
N GLY A 378 15.29 -4.16 8.07
CA GLY A 378 16.49 -3.56 7.48
C GLY A 378 17.73 -4.42 7.73
N THR A 379 18.90 -3.92 7.32
CA THR A 379 20.17 -4.67 7.43
C THR A 379 20.49 -5.11 8.86
N VAL A 380 20.17 -4.27 9.85
CA VAL A 380 20.38 -4.55 11.30
C VAL A 380 19.10 -5.01 12.01
N TYR A 381 17.97 -5.06 11.31
CA TYR A 381 16.67 -5.57 11.76
C TYR A 381 16.17 -6.64 10.78
N PRO A 382 16.82 -7.81 10.72
CA PRO A 382 16.56 -8.81 9.69
C PRO A 382 15.18 -9.43 9.85
N VAL A 383 14.46 -9.55 8.74
CA VAL A 383 13.23 -10.32 8.63
C VAL A 383 13.45 -11.44 7.63
N THR A 384 13.16 -12.67 8.04
CA THR A 384 13.32 -13.86 7.21
C THR A 384 11.98 -14.24 6.62
N THR A 385 11.86 -14.19 5.30
CA THR A 385 10.72 -14.79 4.60
C THR A 385 10.85 -16.31 4.60
N LEU A 386 9.77 -16.98 5.00
CA LEU A 386 9.62 -18.44 4.96
C LEU A 386 8.92 -18.82 3.66
N SER A 387 9.55 -19.69 2.87
CA SER A 387 9.06 -20.14 1.57
C SER A 387 9.42 -21.59 1.31
N GLY A 388 8.60 -22.27 0.50
CA GLY A 388 8.84 -23.64 0.06
C GLY A 388 8.51 -24.74 1.09
N GLY A 389 8.12 -24.36 2.31
CA GLY A 389 7.56 -25.28 3.31
C GLY A 389 8.54 -26.31 3.92
N GLU A 390 9.81 -26.27 3.55
CA GLU A 390 10.85 -27.14 4.10
C GLU A 390 11.33 -26.68 5.48
N TRP A 391 11.66 -27.65 6.34
CA TRP A 391 12.29 -27.37 7.63
C TRP A 391 13.73 -26.89 7.44
N ARG A 392 14.06 -25.78 8.08
CA ARG A 392 15.43 -25.29 8.15
C ARG A 392 15.76 -24.72 9.52
N TRP A 393 17.05 -24.70 9.82
CA TRP A 393 17.59 -23.92 10.92
C TRP A 393 17.95 -22.53 10.41
N GLN A 394 17.08 -21.56 10.65
CA GLN A 394 17.35 -20.17 10.38
C GLN A 394 18.34 -19.64 11.42
N ARG A 395 19.54 -19.25 10.98
CA ARG A 395 20.57 -18.64 11.82
C ARG A 395 20.47 -17.11 11.76
N TYR A 396 20.66 -16.48 12.90
CA TYR A 396 20.96 -15.05 13.03
C TYR A 396 22.24 -14.93 13.85
N ASP A 397 23.27 -14.31 13.28
CA ASP A 397 24.65 -14.31 13.80
C ASP A 397 25.22 -12.91 14.08
N ARG A 398 24.37 -11.88 13.93
CA ARG A 398 24.71 -10.47 14.15
C ARG A 398 23.99 -9.85 15.35
N LEU A 399 23.59 -10.67 16.32
CA LEU A 399 22.89 -10.19 17.52
C LEU A 399 23.79 -9.31 18.40
N ASP A 400 25.11 -9.51 18.32
CA ASP A 400 26.13 -8.77 19.06
C ASP A 400 26.10 -7.25 18.82
N TYR A 401 25.58 -6.80 17.67
CA TYR A 401 25.35 -5.38 17.40
C TYR A 401 24.44 -4.72 18.47
N TRP A 402 23.53 -5.49 19.04
CA TRP A 402 22.49 -5.06 19.99
C TRP A 402 22.78 -5.57 21.41
N LYS A 403 24.05 -5.80 21.75
CA LYS A 403 24.44 -6.27 23.08
C LYS A 403 23.96 -5.30 24.16
N GLY A 404 23.26 -5.81 25.16
CA GLY A 404 22.64 -5.03 26.24
C GLY A 404 21.20 -4.61 25.97
N ASP A 405 20.66 -4.86 24.76
CA ASP A 405 19.26 -4.62 24.45
C ASP A 405 18.37 -5.82 24.77
N ARG A 406 17.06 -5.53 24.81
CA ARG A 406 15.99 -6.52 25.01
C ARG A 406 15.37 -6.93 23.68
N PHE A 407 15.14 -8.23 23.55
CA PHE A 407 14.65 -8.87 22.34
C PHE A 407 13.36 -9.64 22.60
N HIS A 408 12.64 -9.94 21.54
CA HIS A 408 11.70 -11.05 21.49
C HIS A 408 11.71 -11.68 20.10
N LEU A 409 11.25 -12.92 20.00
CA LEU A 409 11.09 -13.64 18.74
C LEU A 409 9.67 -13.44 18.23
N GLU A 410 9.50 -13.31 16.91
CA GLU A 410 8.21 -13.11 16.27
C GLU A 410 8.11 -13.93 14.97
N LEU A 411 6.99 -14.64 14.81
CA LEU A 411 6.59 -15.27 13.56
C LEU A 411 5.20 -14.79 13.17
N ALA A 412 4.98 -14.48 11.90
CA ALA A 412 3.72 -13.94 11.41
C ALA A 412 3.36 -14.47 10.02
N THR A 413 2.07 -14.72 9.79
CA THR A 413 1.50 -14.93 8.45
C THR A 413 1.57 -13.66 7.61
N ALA A 414 1.51 -13.79 6.27
CA ALA A 414 1.82 -12.76 5.26
C ALA A 414 1.41 -11.33 5.66
N GLY A 415 0.10 -11.10 5.78
CA GLY A 415 -0.48 -9.78 6.06
C GLY A 415 -0.52 -9.40 7.54
N ASP A 416 -0.06 -10.26 8.45
CA ASP A 416 -0.25 -10.09 9.89
C ASP A 416 1.03 -9.63 10.60
N ALA A 417 2.13 -9.56 9.86
CA ALA A 417 3.36 -8.93 10.33
C ALA A 417 3.12 -7.43 10.64
N PRO A 418 3.77 -6.87 11.68
CA PRO A 418 3.66 -5.45 12.03
C PRO A 418 4.07 -4.48 10.92
N ILE A 419 4.85 -4.98 9.94
CA ILE A 419 5.11 -4.37 8.64
C ILE A 419 4.79 -5.40 7.57
N LEU A 420 4.09 -4.96 6.54
CA LEU A 420 3.68 -5.81 5.43
C LEU A 420 4.92 -6.39 4.72
N VAL A 421 5.13 -7.70 4.86
CA VAL A 421 6.20 -8.46 4.17
C VAL A 421 5.66 -9.03 2.86
N ASN A 422 4.43 -9.53 2.89
CA ASN A 422 3.69 -10.11 1.77
C ASN A 422 2.19 -9.96 2.08
N ASP A 423 1.30 -10.07 1.10
CA ASP A 423 -0.16 -10.04 1.32
C ASP A 423 -0.85 -11.26 0.68
N ALA A 424 -0.18 -12.41 0.75
CA ALA A 424 -0.72 -13.66 0.22
C ALA A 424 -1.98 -14.09 0.98
N GLU A 425 -3.00 -14.52 0.24
CA GLU A 425 -4.25 -15.07 0.78
C GLU A 425 -4.04 -16.31 1.65
N ARG A 426 -3.03 -17.11 1.32
CA ARG A 426 -2.65 -18.34 2.02
C ARG A 426 -1.22 -18.22 2.49
N SER A 427 -1.04 -18.41 3.79
CA SER A 427 0.24 -18.27 4.46
C SER A 427 0.28 -19.16 5.68
N TRP A 428 1.45 -19.70 5.98
CA TRP A 428 1.63 -20.46 7.21
C TRP A 428 3.07 -20.48 7.67
N PHE A 429 3.26 -20.66 8.98
CA PHE A 429 4.54 -20.98 9.57
C PHE A 429 4.42 -22.15 10.55
N GLY A 430 5.53 -22.85 10.72
CA GLY A 430 5.76 -23.84 11.75
C GLY A 430 7.05 -23.54 12.52
N ILE A 431 7.04 -23.76 13.83
CA ILE A 431 8.22 -23.68 14.69
C ILE A 431 8.25 -24.84 15.68
N ARG A 432 9.43 -25.44 15.86
CA ARG A 432 9.64 -26.55 16.79
C ARG A 432 10.55 -26.18 17.94
N GLU A 433 11.57 -25.39 17.64
CA GLU A 433 12.62 -25.09 18.59
C GLU A 433 13.28 -23.75 18.26
N ALA A 434 13.66 -23.01 19.30
CA ALA A 434 14.52 -21.84 19.20
C ALA A 434 15.67 -21.95 20.22
N LEU A 435 16.88 -21.60 19.81
CA LEU A 435 18.10 -21.76 20.60
C LEU A 435 18.93 -20.49 20.55
N LEU A 436 19.26 -19.94 21.72
CA LEU A 436 20.24 -18.88 21.90
C LEU A 436 21.53 -19.51 22.44
N VAL A 437 22.57 -19.55 21.62
CA VAL A 437 23.83 -20.26 21.90
C VAL A 437 25.01 -19.31 21.78
N LYS A 438 26.14 -19.62 22.41
CA LYS A 438 27.36 -18.81 22.29
C LYS A 438 27.74 -18.60 20.81
N LYS A 439 28.21 -17.39 20.50
CA LYS A 439 28.60 -17.04 19.13
C LYS A 439 29.61 -18.04 18.56
N GLY A 440 29.35 -18.53 17.34
CA GLY A 440 30.20 -19.52 16.67
C GLY A 440 29.90 -20.98 17.03
N THR A 441 28.97 -21.26 17.94
CA THR A 441 28.47 -22.63 18.16
C THR A 441 27.81 -23.15 16.88
N PRO A 442 28.17 -24.36 16.39
CA PRO A 442 27.57 -24.94 15.19
C PRO A 442 26.05 -25.11 15.28
N SER A 443 25.40 -25.19 14.12
CA SER A 443 23.96 -25.43 14.05
C SER A 443 23.60 -26.75 14.75
N PRO A 444 22.56 -26.77 15.62
CA PRO A 444 22.06 -27.97 16.29
C PRO A 444 21.20 -28.84 15.35
N ALA A 445 21.58 -28.89 14.07
CA ALA A 445 20.78 -29.47 13.01
C ALA A 445 20.38 -30.90 13.33
N ARG A 446 19.07 -31.19 13.28
CA ARG A 446 18.66 -32.59 13.22
C ARG A 446 19.16 -33.16 11.90
N PRO A 447 19.70 -34.39 11.89
CA PRO A 447 20.16 -35.02 10.65
C PRO A 447 19.02 -35.06 9.64
N THR A 448 19.31 -34.79 8.36
CA THR A 448 18.34 -34.95 7.28
C THR A 448 17.81 -36.39 7.20
N GLU A 449 18.56 -37.33 7.77
CA GLU A 449 18.25 -38.74 7.85
C GLU A 449 17.46 -39.16 9.11
N ASP A 450 17.01 -38.22 9.96
CA ASP A 450 16.24 -38.52 11.20
C ASP A 450 14.97 -39.36 10.92
N PHE A 451 14.41 -39.24 9.71
CA PHE A 451 13.28 -40.07 9.27
C PHE A 451 13.63 -41.57 9.16
N LEU A 452 14.91 -41.96 9.11
CA LEU A 452 15.34 -43.37 9.05
C LEU A 452 15.36 -44.05 10.42
N THR A 453 15.31 -43.29 11.52
CA THR A 453 15.35 -43.81 12.89
C THR A 453 14.36 -44.96 13.15
N PRO A 454 13.08 -44.90 12.71
CA PRO A 454 12.13 -46.00 12.94
C PRO A 454 12.53 -47.31 12.25
N VAL A 455 13.27 -47.23 11.14
CA VAL A 455 13.69 -48.39 10.34
C VAL A 455 15.02 -48.97 10.81
N LEU A 456 16.01 -48.10 11.04
CA LEU A 456 17.38 -48.49 11.43
C LEU A 456 17.42 -49.17 12.79
N GLY A 457 16.49 -48.82 13.68
CA GLY A 457 16.45 -49.34 15.04
C GLY A 457 17.64 -48.88 15.88
N ASN A 458 17.75 -49.43 17.08
CA ASN A 458 18.86 -49.16 17.99
C ASN A 458 20.04 -50.13 17.75
N SER A 459 21.12 -49.97 18.51
CA SER A 459 22.34 -50.79 18.36
C SER A 459 22.13 -52.28 18.64
N ASN A 460 21.07 -52.63 19.37
CA ASN A 460 20.72 -54.02 19.71
C ASN A 460 19.83 -54.70 18.66
N ASP A 461 19.27 -53.94 17.71
CA ASP A 461 18.46 -54.48 16.63
C ASP A 461 19.33 -55.25 15.60
N PRO A 462 18.86 -56.41 15.10
CA PRO A 462 19.55 -57.17 14.06
C PRO A 462 19.79 -56.34 12.80
N ILE A 463 20.99 -56.45 12.22
CA ILE A 463 21.36 -55.77 10.98
C ILE A 463 20.98 -56.65 9.79
N PRO A 464 20.25 -56.13 8.78
CA PRO A 464 19.93 -56.88 7.56
C PRO A 464 21.19 -57.34 6.82
N ALA A 465 21.23 -58.62 6.43
CA ALA A 465 22.32 -59.20 5.64
C ALA A 465 22.08 -59.11 4.12
N SER A 466 20.83 -58.95 3.70
CA SER A 466 20.39 -58.96 2.30
C SER A 466 19.41 -57.82 2.00
N PHE A 467 19.20 -57.51 0.71
CA PHE A 467 18.24 -56.47 0.32
C PHE A 467 16.79 -56.91 0.57
N ALA A 468 16.49 -58.21 0.42
CA ALA A 468 15.23 -58.79 0.86
C ALA A 468 14.90 -58.49 2.34
N GLU A 469 15.88 -58.61 3.24
CA GLU A 469 15.70 -58.28 4.66
C GLU A 469 15.51 -56.77 4.89
N VAL A 470 16.20 -55.91 4.12
CA VAL A 470 16.00 -54.45 4.14
C VAL A 470 14.56 -54.12 3.72
N ALA A 471 14.10 -54.67 2.59
CA ALA A 471 12.76 -54.49 2.06
C ALA A 471 11.70 -54.91 3.09
N ALA A 472 11.85 -56.11 3.70
CA ALA A 472 10.95 -56.60 4.74
C ALA A 472 10.93 -55.68 5.98
N ARG A 473 12.07 -55.11 6.38
CA ARG A 473 12.14 -54.17 7.50
C ARG A 473 11.40 -52.86 7.19
N PHE A 474 11.58 -52.30 6.00
CA PHE A 474 10.86 -51.10 5.56
C PHE A 474 9.34 -51.35 5.48
N GLU A 475 8.92 -52.47 4.88
CA GLU A 475 7.52 -52.87 4.78
C GLU A 475 6.86 -52.99 6.15
N GLN A 476 7.49 -53.74 7.07
CA GLN A 476 6.95 -53.94 8.42
C GLN A 476 6.92 -52.64 9.23
N THR A 477 7.96 -51.80 9.11
CA THR A 477 8.02 -50.51 9.80
C THR A 477 6.93 -49.59 9.29
N LEU A 478 6.78 -49.45 7.98
CA LEU A 478 5.76 -48.59 7.37
C LEU A 478 4.35 -49.05 7.74
N LYS A 479 4.09 -50.36 7.74
CA LYS A 479 2.84 -50.94 8.22
C LYS A 479 2.55 -50.59 9.68
N ASN A 480 3.54 -50.74 10.57
CA ASN A 480 3.38 -50.43 11.99
C ASN A 480 3.13 -48.93 12.21
N VAL A 481 3.91 -48.07 11.56
CA VAL A 481 3.78 -46.61 11.68
C VAL A 481 2.43 -46.14 11.14
N LEU A 482 1.95 -46.69 10.01
CA LEU A 482 0.62 -46.38 9.46
C LEU A 482 -0.51 -46.79 10.40
N LEU A 483 -0.44 -47.96 11.03
CA LEU A 483 -1.44 -48.39 12.03
C LEU A 483 -1.48 -47.44 13.22
N ARG A 484 -0.30 -47.05 13.74
CA ARG A 484 -0.21 -46.08 14.84
C ARG A 484 -0.74 -44.70 14.45
N TRP A 485 -0.44 -44.24 13.24
CA TRP A 485 -0.92 -42.95 12.73
C TRP A 485 -2.44 -42.96 12.52
N ARG A 486 -2.99 -44.04 11.93
CA ARG A 486 -4.43 -44.27 11.76
C ARG A 486 -5.19 -44.14 13.08
N ASP A 487 -4.64 -44.77 14.12
CA ASP A 487 -5.27 -44.88 15.43
C ASP A 487 -5.00 -43.66 16.32
N GLY A 488 -4.18 -42.70 15.86
CA GLY A 488 -3.86 -41.48 16.60
C GLY A 488 -3.08 -41.76 17.89
N ALA A 489 -2.08 -42.64 17.84
CA ALA A 489 -1.28 -43.01 19.00
C ALA A 489 -0.74 -41.79 19.75
N ALA A 490 -0.94 -41.74 21.07
CA ALA A 490 -0.57 -40.58 21.90
C ALA A 490 0.95 -40.35 21.99
N ASP A 491 1.74 -41.41 21.79
CA ASP A 491 3.20 -41.42 21.83
C ASP A 491 3.83 -41.51 20.41
N PHE A 492 3.08 -41.16 19.37
CA PHE A 492 3.61 -41.08 18.01
C PHE A 492 4.77 -40.08 17.96
N SER A 493 5.91 -40.51 17.41
CA SER A 493 7.17 -39.77 17.49
C SER A 493 7.43 -38.86 16.28
N ASP A 494 8.28 -37.85 16.47
CA ASP A 494 8.77 -36.99 15.38
C ASP A 494 9.38 -37.80 14.23
N ALA A 495 10.17 -38.83 14.56
CA ALA A 495 10.83 -39.67 13.57
C ALA A 495 9.82 -40.49 12.75
N GLU A 496 8.74 -40.99 13.38
CA GLU A 496 7.64 -41.67 12.69
C GLU A 496 6.87 -40.70 11.77
N ALA A 497 6.63 -39.46 12.19
CA ALA A 497 6.00 -38.42 11.35
C ALA A 497 6.85 -38.08 10.13
N LEU A 498 8.16 -37.85 10.33
CA LEU A 498 9.12 -37.59 9.26
C LEU A 498 9.25 -38.80 8.33
N PHE A 499 9.17 -40.02 8.85
CA PHE A 499 9.19 -41.24 8.04
C PHE A 499 7.99 -41.33 7.10
N LEU A 500 6.78 -41.03 7.57
CA LEU A 500 5.59 -40.97 6.70
C LEU A 500 5.72 -39.84 5.66
N GLN A 501 6.21 -38.67 6.05
CA GLN A 501 6.44 -37.57 5.11
C GLN A 501 7.44 -37.95 4.01
N ALA A 502 8.54 -38.62 4.37
CA ALA A 502 9.52 -39.13 3.43
C ALA A 502 8.91 -40.20 2.50
N ALA A 503 8.05 -41.07 3.01
CA ALA A 503 7.36 -42.09 2.21
C ALA A 503 6.38 -41.47 1.19
N ILE A 504 5.69 -40.38 1.55
CA ILE A 504 4.85 -39.61 0.62
C ILE A 504 5.71 -38.95 -0.47
N ARG A 505 6.78 -38.24 -0.08
CA ARG A 505 7.67 -37.53 -1.01
C ARG A 505 8.43 -38.47 -1.94
N GLY A 506 8.83 -39.64 -1.44
CA GLY A 506 9.45 -40.70 -2.23
C GLY A 506 8.46 -41.44 -3.15
N GLY A 507 7.15 -41.16 -3.06
CA GLY A 507 6.14 -41.85 -3.85
C GLY A 507 5.95 -43.32 -3.48
N ILE A 508 6.35 -43.72 -2.26
CA ILE A 508 6.02 -45.03 -1.68
C ILE A 508 4.53 -45.07 -1.32
N LEU A 509 4.03 -43.99 -0.71
CA LEU A 509 2.61 -43.83 -0.39
C LEU A 509 1.92 -43.03 -1.50
N PRO A 510 0.84 -43.55 -2.12
CA PRO A 510 0.11 -42.82 -3.15
C PRO A 510 -0.53 -41.56 -2.57
N ASN A 511 -0.28 -40.41 -3.19
CA ASN A 511 -0.76 -39.11 -2.72
C ASN A 511 -1.51 -38.32 -3.82
N ASP A 512 -1.97 -39.02 -4.85
CA ASP A 512 -2.69 -38.44 -5.98
C ASP A 512 -4.19 -38.69 -5.81
N ARG A 513 -5.00 -37.62 -5.91
CA ARG A 513 -6.46 -37.67 -5.77
C ARG A 513 -7.11 -38.67 -6.73
N SER A 514 -6.60 -38.80 -7.96
CA SER A 514 -7.14 -39.72 -8.98
C SER A 514 -7.02 -41.20 -8.59
N ARG A 515 -6.16 -41.52 -7.61
CA ARG A 515 -5.93 -42.89 -7.13
C ARG A 515 -6.66 -43.20 -5.83
N LEU A 516 -7.38 -42.23 -5.26
CA LEU A 516 -8.12 -42.43 -4.02
C LEU A 516 -9.45 -43.18 -4.27
N PRO A 517 -9.92 -43.95 -3.28
CA PRO A 517 -11.32 -44.39 -3.24
C PRO A 517 -12.27 -43.20 -3.30
N LYS A 518 -13.43 -43.39 -3.91
CA LYS A 518 -14.41 -42.32 -4.16
C LYS A 518 -14.80 -41.59 -2.88
N GLU A 519 -15.09 -42.32 -1.81
CA GLU A 519 -15.49 -41.75 -0.52
C GLU A 519 -14.43 -40.80 0.04
N LEU A 520 -13.15 -41.19 -0.04
CA LEU A 520 -12.03 -40.37 0.42
C LEU A 520 -11.78 -39.16 -0.50
N ALA A 521 -11.93 -39.33 -1.81
CA ALA A 521 -11.87 -38.23 -2.77
C ALA A 521 -12.97 -37.19 -2.53
N ASP A 522 -14.18 -37.63 -2.15
CA ASP A 522 -15.31 -36.76 -1.83
C ASP A 522 -15.09 -36.03 -0.49
N MET A 523 -14.54 -36.71 0.53
CA MET A 523 -14.21 -36.10 1.82
C MET A 523 -13.13 -35.01 1.70
N THR A 524 -12.07 -35.28 0.95
CA THR A 524 -10.98 -34.31 0.73
C THR A 524 -11.46 -33.12 -0.12
N ALA A 525 -12.34 -33.35 -1.10
CA ALA A 525 -13.02 -32.27 -1.82
C ALA A 525 -13.90 -31.42 -0.92
N ARG A 526 -14.68 -32.06 -0.03
CA ARG A 526 -15.50 -31.36 0.96
C ARG A 526 -14.65 -30.51 1.91
N TYR A 527 -13.52 -31.02 2.37
CA TYR A 527 -12.58 -30.26 3.20
C TYR A 527 -12.12 -28.98 2.47
N ARG A 528 -11.66 -29.11 1.22
CA ARG A 528 -11.23 -27.96 0.40
C ARG A 528 -12.33 -26.95 0.18
N ALA A 529 -13.55 -27.40 -0.11
CA ALA A 529 -14.70 -26.52 -0.30
C ALA A 529 -15.01 -25.71 0.97
N LEU A 530 -15.02 -26.37 2.14
CA LEU A 530 -15.23 -25.71 3.43
C LEU A 530 -14.09 -24.75 3.80
N GLU A 531 -12.85 -25.11 3.46
CA GLU A 531 -11.68 -24.27 3.73
C GLU A 531 -11.68 -22.99 2.88
N VAL A 532 -12.03 -23.06 1.59
CA VAL A 532 -12.12 -21.90 0.69
C VAL A 532 -13.15 -20.88 1.16
N GLU A 533 -14.20 -21.34 1.85
CA GLU A 533 -15.23 -20.49 2.42
C GLU A 533 -14.78 -19.64 3.61
N ILE A 534 -13.59 -19.90 4.19
CA ILE A 534 -13.00 -19.08 5.24
C ILE A 534 -12.67 -17.70 4.66
N PRO A 535 -13.25 -16.60 5.18
CA PRO A 535 -12.99 -15.25 4.70
C PRO A 535 -11.52 -14.85 4.90
N LEU A 536 -11.03 -13.95 4.04
CA LEU A 536 -9.74 -13.30 4.29
C LEU A 536 -9.89 -12.27 5.42
N PRO A 537 -8.94 -12.16 6.34
CA PRO A 537 -9.00 -11.20 7.43
C PRO A 537 -9.08 -9.75 6.94
N THR A 538 -9.99 -9.00 7.52
CA THR A 538 -10.04 -7.55 7.39
C THR A 538 -9.01 -6.93 8.34
N ARG A 539 -7.96 -6.33 7.78
CA ARG A 539 -6.81 -5.84 8.56
C ARG A 539 -6.84 -4.34 8.82
N ALA A 540 -6.38 -3.94 10.01
CA ALA A 540 -6.21 -2.56 10.44
C ALA A 540 -4.94 -2.39 11.29
N PRO A 541 -4.36 -1.19 11.38
CA PRO A 541 -3.30 -0.92 12.35
C PRO A 541 -3.87 -1.01 13.77
N GLY A 542 -3.09 -1.57 14.70
CA GLY A 542 -3.46 -1.64 16.10
C GLY A 542 -2.29 -2.10 16.97
N VAL A 543 -2.62 -2.63 18.14
CA VAL A 543 -1.65 -3.20 19.08
C VAL A 543 -2.16 -4.53 19.60
N PHE A 544 -1.25 -5.41 20.03
CA PHE A 544 -1.59 -6.63 20.74
C PHE A 544 -1.42 -6.46 22.25
N GLU A 545 -2.39 -7.02 22.98
CA GLU A 545 -2.37 -7.17 24.43
C GLU A 545 -1.39 -8.25 24.87
N ARG A 546 -0.69 -8.03 25.99
CA ARG A 546 0.25 -9.00 26.58
C ARG A 546 0.44 -8.71 28.06
N LYS A 547 1.28 -9.53 28.70
CA LYS A 547 1.71 -9.28 30.08
C LYS A 547 2.36 -7.90 30.20
N GLY A 548 1.80 -7.10 31.11
CA GLY A 548 2.29 -5.77 31.43
C GLY A 548 3.60 -5.78 32.19
N VAL A 549 4.41 -4.74 31.96
CA VAL A 549 5.72 -4.56 32.59
C VAL A 549 5.83 -3.14 33.11
N ASP A 550 6.19 -3.01 34.38
CA ASP A 550 6.47 -1.72 34.99
C ASP A 550 7.81 -1.18 34.48
N GLN A 551 7.83 0.09 34.11
CA GLN A 551 8.97 0.69 33.44
C GLN A 551 9.91 1.37 34.46
N PRO A 552 11.23 1.13 34.39
CA PRO A 552 12.22 1.94 35.10
C PRO A 552 12.12 3.43 34.76
N LEU A 553 12.09 4.28 35.78
CA LEU A 553 12.25 5.71 35.60
C LEU A 553 13.64 6.01 35.02
N PHE A 554 13.73 6.86 34.01
CA PHE A 554 15.01 7.31 33.50
C PHE A 554 15.41 8.66 34.11
N VAL A 555 16.57 8.67 34.80
CA VAL A 555 17.07 9.88 35.46
C VAL A 555 17.29 10.96 34.42
N ARG A 556 16.59 12.10 34.57
CA ARG A 556 16.58 13.19 33.59
C ARG A 556 16.16 12.78 32.18
N GLY A 557 15.34 11.75 32.05
CA GLY A 557 14.86 11.23 30.76
C GLY A 557 15.92 10.49 29.94
N ASN A 558 17.10 10.23 30.52
CA ASN A 558 18.20 9.54 29.86
C ASN A 558 18.06 8.02 30.02
N HIS A 559 17.67 7.31 28.95
CA HIS A 559 17.43 5.86 28.95
C HIS A 559 18.65 5.03 29.36
N LYS A 560 19.85 5.62 29.36
CA LYS A 560 21.10 5.00 29.82
C LYS A 560 21.30 5.08 31.33
N GLN A 561 20.40 5.75 32.05
CA GLN A 561 20.43 5.89 33.52
C GLN A 561 19.08 5.44 34.11
N PRO A 562 18.73 4.14 34.03
CA PRO A 562 17.53 3.61 34.68
C PRO A 562 17.65 3.68 36.21
N SER A 563 16.51 3.95 36.85
CA SER A 563 16.29 3.95 38.29
C SER A 563 15.22 2.91 38.65
N ASP A 564 14.56 3.06 39.80
CA ASP A 564 13.57 2.10 40.27
C ASP A 564 12.37 2.00 39.30
N PRO A 565 11.81 0.78 39.10
CA PRO A 565 10.57 0.60 38.34
C PRO A 565 9.42 1.42 38.90
N VAL A 566 8.67 2.06 38.02
CA VAL A 566 7.45 2.78 38.34
C VAL A 566 6.25 1.89 38.01
N PRO A 567 5.40 1.55 39.01
CA PRO A 567 4.16 0.83 38.77
C PRO A 567 3.28 1.55 37.77
N ARG A 568 2.63 0.79 36.88
CA ARG A 568 1.64 1.34 35.95
C ARG A 568 0.42 1.85 36.72
N GLY A 569 -0.14 2.96 36.26
CA GLY A 569 -1.21 3.68 36.94
C GLY A 569 -1.58 4.95 36.18
N PHE A 570 -2.41 5.78 36.79
CA PHE A 570 -2.84 7.08 36.27
C PHE A 570 -2.06 8.23 36.91
N LEU A 571 -2.60 9.45 36.87
CA LEU A 571 -2.01 10.63 37.49
C LEU A 571 -2.18 10.59 39.01
N GLU A 572 -1.08 10.70 39.77
CA GLU A 572 -1.04 10.68 41.25
C GLU A 572 -1.96 11.73 41.88
N ALA A 573 -2.20 12.85 41.20
CA ALA A 573 -3.07 13.93 41.66
C ALA A 573 -4.58 13.58 41.62
N ILE A 574 -4.97 12.55 40.87
CA ILE A 574 -6.35 12.06 40.78
C ILE A 574 -6.47 10.79 41.62
N ASP A 575 -5.70 9.76 41.30
CA ASP A 575 -5.66 8.50 42.03
C ASP A 575 -4.24 7.91 41.98
N PRO A 576 -3.51 7.86 43.11
CA PRO A 576 -2.15 7.33 43.15
C PRO A 576 -2.11 5.79 43.20
N THR A 577 -3.26 5.10 43.16
CA THR A 577 -3.32 3.64 43.26
C THR A 577 -2.78 2.98 41.98
N PRO A 578 -1.74 2.14 42.05
CA PRO A 578 -1.27 1.40 40.89
C PRO A 578 -2.31 0.41 40.38
N TYR A 579 -2.28 0.12 39.08
CA TYR A 579 -3.20 -0.84 38.47
C TYR A 579 -2.90 -2.27 38.91
N ALA A 580 -3.91 -2.94 39.45
CA ALA A 580 -3.84 -4.34 39.86
C ALA A 580 -4.22 -5.28 38.70
N THR A 581 -3.40 -5.29 37.65
CA THR A 581 -3.65 -6.05 36.41
C THR A 581 -2.40 -6.76 35.89
N GLU A 582 -2.59 -7.98 35.37
CA GLU A 582 -1.54 -8.71 34.65
C GLU A 582 -1.39 -8.24 33.19
N GLY A 583 -2.44 -7.64 32.62
CA GLY A 583 -2.42 -7.05 31.28
C GLY A 583 -1.59 -5.77 31.22
N THR A 584 -1.63 -5.04 30.12
CA THR A 584 -0.84 -3.83 29.83
C THR A 584 -1.26 -2.61 30.66
N GLY A 585 -2.50 -2.56 31.16
CA GLY A 585 -3.06 -1.39 31.86
C GLY A 585 -3.88 -0.45 30.96
N ARG A 586 -4.09 -0.81 29.68
CA ARG A 586 -4.83 0.04 28.72
C ARG A 586 -6.30 0.19 29.06
N LEU A 587 -6.96 -0.88 29.51
CA LEU A 587 -8.38 -0.84 29.88
C LEU A 587 -8.60 0.04 31.10
N GLU A 588 -7.75 -0.12 32.12
CA GLU A 588 -7.77 0.67 33.34
C GLU A 588 -7.50 2.15 33.03
N PHE A 589 -6.52 2.45 32.16
CA PHE A 589 -6.29 3.82 31.69
C PHE A 589 -7.51 4.43 30.98
N ALA A 590 -8.18 3.66 30.12
CA ALA A 590 -9.38 4.10 29.42
C ALA A 590 -10.53 4.41 30.39
N GLN A 591 -10.69 3.59 31.43
CA GLN A 591 -11.67 3.80 32.49
C GLN A 591 -11.33 5.03 33.34
N ASP A 592 -10.04 5.23 33.65
CA ASP A 592 -9.57 6.36 34.45
C ASP A 592 -9.75 7.71 33.76
N LEU A 593 -9.63 7.76 32.43
CA LEU A 593 -10.03 8.94 31.64
C LEU A 593 -11.50 9.32 31.84
N LEU A 594 -12.38 8.36 32.11
CA LEU A 594 -13.82 8.56 32.20
C LEU A 594 -14.38 8.64 33.62
N ARG A 595 -13.51 8.58 34.64
CA ARG A 595 -13.93 8.64 36.04
C ARG A 595 -14.72 9.89 36.38
N GLU A 596 -15.57 9.77 37.40
CA GLU A 596 -16.38 10.88 37.90
C GLU A 596 -15.55 12.02 38.51
N ASP A 597 -14.42 11.68 39.13
CA ASP A 597 -13.50 12.61 39.77
C ASP A 597 -12.42 13.17 38.83
N ASN A 598 -12.33 12.70 37.58
CA ASN A 598 -11.45 13.29 36.56
C ASN A 598 -12.13 14.53 35.94
N PRO A 599 -11.61 15.76 36.18
CA PRO A 599 -12.24 16.98 35.71
C PRO A 599 -11.94 17.29 34.22
N PHE A 600 -10.96 16.62 33.61
CA PHE A 600 -10.40 17.08 32.34
C PHE A 600 -11.18 16.60 31.12
N THR A 601 -11.51 15.31 31.05
CA THR A 601 -11.98 14.70 29.79
C THR A 601 -13.25 15.34 29.24
N ALA A 602 -14.26 15.61 30.08
CA ALA A 602 -15.47 16.31 29.65
C ALA A 602 -15.21 17.79 29.28
N ARG A 603 -14.41 18.51 30.08
CA ARG A 603 -14.10 19.93 29.82
C ARG A 603 -13.32 20.12 28.52
N VAL A 604 -12.37 19.23 28.24
CA VAL A 604 -11.50 19.30 27.06
C VAL A 604 -12.31 19.07 25.79
N ILE A 605 -13.15 18.04 25.73
CA ILE A 605 -13.97 17.79 24.54
C ILE A 605 -15.02 18.88 24.33
N VAL A 606 -15.68 19.35 25.39
CA VAL A 606 -16.61 20.49 25.31
C VAL A 606 -15.90 21.73 24.77
N ASN A 607 -14.71 22.03 25.27
CA ASN A 607 -13.93 23.18 24.80
C ASN A 607 -13.49 23.05 23.33
N ARG A 608 -13.13 21.83 22.88
CA ARG A 608 -12.78 21.56 21.47
C ARG A 608 -13.99 21.71 20.55
N ILE A 609 -15.14 21.18 20.95
CA ILE A 609 -16.41 21.35 20.21
C ILE A 609 -16.79 22.83 20.14
N TRP A 610 -16.70 23.54 21.27
CA TRP A 610 -16.91 24.98 21.34
C TRP A 610 -15.96 25.73 20.41
N HIS A 611 -14.66 25.42 20.43
CA HIS A 611 -13.67 26.05 19.56
C HIS A 611 -14.00 25.91 18.08
N HIS A 612 -14.37 24.71 17.60
CA HIS A 612 -14.69 24.50 16.20
C HIS A 612 -15.98 25.19 15.76
N LEU A 613 -16.89 25.47 16.70
CA LEU A 613 -18.09 26.24 16.46
C LEU A 613 -17.79 27.75 16.51
N PHE A 614 -17.28 28.27 17.63
CA PHE A 614 -17.12 29.69 17.91
C PHE A 614 -15.73 30.25 17.52
N SER A 615 -14.95 29.53 16.71
CA SER A 615 -13.56 29.86 16.32
C SER A 615 -12.53 29.91 17.45
N GLU A 616 -12.94 30.15 18.69
CA GLU A 616 -12.08 30.19 19.87
C GLU A 616 -12.69 29.37 21.00
N GLY A 617 -11.86 28.56 21.67
CA GLY A 617 -12.29 27.83 22.86
C GLY A 617 -12.53 28.75 24.05
N LEU A 618 -13.38 28.32 24.97
CA LEU A 618 -13.51 28.94 26.30
C LEU A 618 -12.14 28.98 27.01
N VAL A 619 -11.36 27.91 26.86
CA VAL A 619 -9.91 27.86 27.10
C VAL A 619 -9.21 27.99 25.75
N ARG A 620 -8.54 29.12 25.48
CA ARG A 620 -7.89 29.38 24.19
C ARG A 620 -6.70 28.44 23.91
N THR A 621 -6.04 27.97 24.96
CA THR A 621 -4.99 26.94 24.90
C THR A 621 -5.61 25.54 24.90
N ALA A 622 -6.21 25.13 23.78
CA ALA A 622 -6.99 23.90 23.68
C ALA A 622 -6.22 22.61 24.09
N ASP A 623 -4.89 22.60 23.96
CA ASP A 623 -4.02 21.47 24.34
C ASP A 623 -3.33 21.65 25.71
N ASN A 624 -3.66 22.70 26.48
CA ASN A 624 -3.09 22.95 27.80
C ASN A 624 -4.10 23.63 28.75
N PHE A 625 -4.69 22.84 29.65
CA PHE A 625 -5.57 23.22 30.75
C PHE A 625 -4.81 23.37 32.08
N GLY A 626 -3.50 23.14 32.07
CA GLY A 626 -2.62 23.34 33.22
C GLY A 626 -2.34 24.83 33.48
N ARG A 627 -1.45 25.11 34.44
CA ARG A 627 -1.11 26.48 34.88
C ARG A 627 -0.40 27.34 33.84
N LEU A 628 0.18 26.73 32.81
CA LEU A 628 0.76 27.44 31.66
C LEU A 628 -0.26 27.72 30.55
N GLY A 629 -1.45 27.11 30.63
CA GLY A 629 -2.58 27.44 29.80
C GLY A 629 -3.24 28.75 30.21
N GLU A 630 -4.12 29.26 29.35
CA GLU A 630 -4.97 30.39 29.69
C GLU A 630 -6.16 29.90 30.54
N PRO A 631 -6.59 30.68 31.55
CA PRO A 631 -7.82 30.37 32.28
C PRO A 631 -9.03 30.46 31.33
N PRO A 632 -10.11 29.69 31.59
CA PRO A 632 -11.33 29.80 30.80
C PRO A 632 -11.89 31.21 30.87
N SER A 633 -12.35 31.76 29.73
CA SER A 633 -13.07 33.03 29.67
C SER A 633 -14.38 32.98 30.47
N HIS A 634 -15.05 31.83 30.45
CA HIS A 634 -16.30 31.56 31.16
C HIS A 634 -16.20 30.24 31.95
N PRO A 635 -15.56 30.22 33.13
CA PRO A 635 -15.32 28.99 33.91
C PRO A 635 -16.61 28.26 34.28
N GLU A 636 -17.62 28.99 34.75
CA GLU A 636 -18.90 28.44 35.20
C GLU A 636 -19.69 27.83 34.04
N LEU A 637 -19.60 28.44 32.85
CA LEU A 637 -20.22 27.92 31.63
C LEU A 637 -19.54 26.63 31.17
N LEU A 638 -18.20 26.58 31.18
CA LEU A 638 -17.46 25.38 30.83
C LEU A 638 -17.85 24.21 31.76
N ASP A 639 -17.95 24.47 33.06
CA ASP A 639 -18.35 23.45 34.03
C ASP A 639 -19.80 23.00 33.86
N TYR A 640 -20.72 23.94 33.61
CA TYR A 640 -22.11 23.63 33.29
C TYR A 640 -22.23 22.76 32.04
N LEU A 641 -21.54 23.13 30.95
CA LEU A 641 -21.58 22.38 29.70
C LEU A 641 -20.94 21.00 29.84
N ALA A 642 -19.82 20.88 30.57
CA ALA A 642 -19.16 19.60 30.82
C ALA A 642 -20.03 18.65 31.66
N ASP A 643 -20.68 19.15 32.71
CA ASP A 643 -21.58 18.34 33.54
C ASP A 643 -22.83 17.92 32.77
N ARG A 644 -23.47 18.85 32.05
CA ARG A 644 -24.63 18.58 31.19
C ARG A 644 -24.29 17.57 30.10
N PHE A 645 -23.15 17.73 29.41
CA PHE A 645 -22.69 16.82 28.36
C PHE A 645 -22.59 15.39 28.87
N ARG A 646 -21.99 15.22 30.05
CA ARG A 646 -21.82 13.91 30.70
C ARG A 646 -23.14 13.33 31.20
N ARG A 647 -23.92 14.10 31.97
CA ARG A 647 -25.05 13.57 32.77
C ARG A 647 -26.39 13.59 32.03
N GLU A 648 -26.66 14.65 31.28
CA GLU A 648 -27.96 14.86 30.63
C GLU A 648 -27.94 14.45 29.16
N GLN A 649 -26.87 14.79 28.44
CA GLN A 649 -26.71 14.47 27.01
C GLN A 649 -26.04 13.11 26.79
N HIS A 650 -25.66 12.41 27.86
CA HIS A 650 -25.04 11.08 27.81
C HIS A 650 -23.89 10.99 26.80
N TRP A 651 -23.00 12.00 26.83
CA TRP A 651 -21.82 12.10 25.96
C TRP A 651 -22.12 12.20 24.45
N SER A 652 -23.35 12.56 24.05
CA SER A 652 -23.74 12.77 22.65
C SER A 652 -23.15 14.07 22.09
N ILE A 653 -22.24 13.93 21.13
CA ILE A 653 -21.62 15.08 20.44
C ILE A 653 -22.68 15.83 19.64
N LYS A 654 -23.60 15.13 18.96
CA LYS A 654 -24.66 15.81 18.20
C LYS A 654 -25.59 16.60 19.10
N SER A 655 -25.94 16.09 20.29
CA SER A 655 -26.78 16.82 21.24
C SER A 655 -26.09 18.10 21.75
N LEU A 656 -24.79 18.02 22.06
CA LEU A 656 -24.03 19.21 22.45
C LEU A 656 -23.95 20.24 21.31
N VAL A 657 -23.60 19.80 20.09
CA VAL A 657 -23.55 20.68 18.91
C VAL A 657 -24.91 21.33 18.68
N ARG A 658 -26.00 20.54 18.72
CA ARG A 658 -27.37 21.03 18.57
C ARG A 658 -27.70 22.10 19.61
N ASP A 659 -27.44 21.84 20.88
CA ASP A 659 -27.72 22.77 21.98
C ASP A 659 -26.94 24.08 21.78
N LEU A 660 -25.67 24.02 21.36
CA LEU A 660 -24.82 25.20 21.12
C LEU A 660 -25.29 26.03 19.92
N VAL A 661 -25.58 25.42 18.77
CA VAL A 661 -25.96 26.16 17.55
C VAL A 661 -27.38 26.73 17.61
N LEU A 662 -28.21 26.25 18.54
CA LEU A 662 -29.55 26.81 18.79
C LEU A 662 -29.55 27.94 19.82
N THR A 663 -28.41 28.30 20.40
CA THR A 663 -28.30 29.44 21.31
C THR A 663 -28.49 30.77 20.59
N GLU A 664 -28.96 31.78 21.33
CA GLU A 664 -28.98 33.16 20.86
C GLU A 664 -27.55 33.64 20.51
N THR A 665 -26.54 33.22 21.29
CA THR A 665 -25.13 33.56 21.05
C THR A 665 -24.63 33.10 19.68
N TRP A 666 -24.97 31.88 19.25
CA TRP A 666 -24.63 31.39 17.92
C TRP A 666 -25.34 32.17 16.80
N GLN A 667 -26.58 32.58 17.04
CA GLN A 667 -27.44 33.23 16.05
C GLN A 667 -27.25 34.75 15.96
N GLN A 668 -26.28 35.32 16.70
CA GLN A 668 -25.94 36.73 16.59
C GLN A 668 -25.44 37.08 15.18
N ALA A 669 -25.64 38.33 14.76
CA ALA A 669 -25.04 38.83 13.53
C ALA A 669 -23.51 38.91 13.66
N GLY A 670 -22.78 38.75 12.55
CA GLY A 670 -21.32 38.85 12.54
C GLY A 670 -20.75 40.28 12.58
N GLU A 671 -21.60 41.30 12.41
CA GLU A 671 -21.18 42.70 12.41
C GLU A 671 -21.22 43.28 13.84
N PRO A 672 -20.07 43.71 14.40
CA PRO A 672 -20.04 44.29 15.73
C PRO A 672 -20.72 45.66 15.75
N SER A 673 -21.53 45.93 16.78
CA SER A 673 -21.94 47.30 17.07
C SER A 673 -20.71 48.16 17.42
N PRO A 674 -20.72 49.49 17.18
CA PRO A 674 -19.61 50.37 17.54
C PRO A 674 -19.20 50.26 19.02
N ALA A 675 -20.17 50.07 19.91
CA ALA A 675 -19.92 49.89 21.34
C ALA A 675 -19.28 48.53 21.67
N ALA A 676 -19.62 47.47 20.94
CA ALA A 676 -19.01 46.14 21.09
C ALA A 676 -17.56 46.17 20.62
N ALA A 677 -17.29 46.74 19.44
CA ALA A 677 -15.95 46.88 18.89
C ALA A 677 -15.00 47.70 19.79
N GLU A 678 -15.52 48.68 20.53
CA GLU A 678 -14.74 49.48 21.48
C GLU A 678 -14.47 48.76 22.81
N LYS A 679 -15.49 48.09 23.38
CA LYS A 679 -15.40 47.49 24.72
C LYS A 679 -14.76 46.11 24.75
N ASP A 680 -14.97 45.33 23.68
CA ASP A 680 -14.44 43.98 23.53
C ASP A 680 -13.97 43.76 22.09
N PRO A 681 -12.86 44.41 21.69
CA PRO A 681 -12.32 44.28 20.34
C PRO A 681 -11.90 42.84 19.98
N SER A 682 -11.69 41.99 21.01
CA SER A 682 -11.37 40.56 20.85
C SER A 682 -12.60 39.65 20.75
N ASN A 683 -13.80 40.19 20.91
CA ASN A 683 -15.06 39.42 21.04
C ASN A 683 -15.00 38.28 22.07
N GLN A 684 -14.26 38.47 23.16
CA GLN A 684 -14.12 37.49 24.23
C GLN A 684 -15.48 37.15 24.89
N TRP A 685 -16.41 38.10 24.92
CA TRP A 685 -17.75 37.97 25.50
C TRP A 685 -18.82 37.57 24.47
N LEU A 686 -18.43 37.30 23.21
CA LEU A 686 -19.31 36.80 22.14
C LEU A 686 -20.57 37.65 21.93
N SER A 687 -20.37 38.96 21.84
CA SER A 687 -21.45 39.93 21.61
C SER A 687 -21.93 40.00 20.15
N TYR A 688 -21.19 39.35 19.25
CA TYR A 688 -21.49 39.14 17.82
C TYR A 688 -20.87 37.82 17.37
N TYR A 689 -21.30 37.26 16.23
CA TYR A 689 -20.73 36.02 15.72
C TYR A 689 -19.33 36.26 15.11
N PRO A 690 -18.30 35.45 15.40
CA PRO A 690 -16.96 35.66 14.85
C PRO A 690 -16.89 35.25 13.37
N ILE A 691 -16.35 36.14 12.52
CA ILE A 691 -16.03 35.80 11.13
C ILE A 691 -14.99 34.66 11.11
N HIS A 692 -15.29 33.59 10.39
CA HIS A 692 -14.51 32.36 10.40
C HIS A 692 -13.92 32.06 9.01
N ARG A 693 -12.60 31.89 8.91
CA ARG A 693 -11.99 31.42 7.66
C ARG A 693 -12.25 29.92 7.51
N LEU A 694 -12.69 29.49 6.34
CA LEU A 694 -12.79 28.06 6.00
C LEU A 694 -11.42 27.38 6.17
N ASP A 695 -11.45 26.16 6.69
CA ASP A 695 -10.28 25.29 6.71
C ASP A 695 -9.86 24.87 5.29
N ALA A 696 -8.59 24.52 5.12
CA ALA A 696 -8.00 24.08 3.86
C ALA A 696 -8.87 23.08 3.07
N GLU A 697 -9.35 22.04 3.75
CA GLU A 697 -10.19 20.99 3.18
C GLU A 697 -11.54 21.56 2.70
N ALA A 698 -12.13 22.48 3.46
CA ALA A 698 -13.40 23.11 3.11
C ALA A 698 -13.24 24.08 1.93
N ILE A 699 -12.12 24.78 1.81
CA ILE A 699 -11.81 25.62 0.63
C ILE A 699 -11.73 24.74 -0.62
N ARG A 700 -10.91 23.67 -0.58
CA ARG A 700 -10.77 22.75 -1.72
C ARG A 700 -12.09 22.06 -2.06
N ASP A 701 -12.81 21.56 -1.07
CA ASP A 701 -14.11 20.89 -1.29
C ASP A 701 -15.15 21.88 -1.85
N SER A 702 -15.10 23.17 -1.49
CA SER A 702 -16.00 24.20 -2.03
C SER A 702 -15.68 24.54 -3.48
N LEU A 703 -14.39 24.58 -3.87
CA LEU A 703 -13.99 24.73 -5.28
C LEU A 703 -14.60 23.61 -6.13
N LEU A 704 -14.44 22.34 -5.70
CA LEU A 704 -15.00 21.16 -6.38
C LEU A 704 -16.53 21.15 -6.39
N ALA A 705 -17.17 21.58 -5.31
CA ALA A 705 -18.63 21.59 -5.21
C ALA A 705 -19.23 22.63 -6.17
N VAL A 706 -18.66 23.84 -6.19
CA VAL A 706 -19.13 24.95 -7.04
C VAL A 706 -18.88 24.66 -8.51
N SER A 707 -17.76 24.02 -8.87
CA SER A 707 -17.45 23.59 -10.23
C SER A 707 -18.17 22.30 -10.67
N GLY A 708 -19.02 21.72 -9.82
CA GLY A 708 -19.75 20.48 -10.11
C GLY A 708 -18.88 19.23 -10.25
N GLN A 709 -17.62 19.28 -9.82
CA GLN A 709 -16.68 18.15 -9.92
C GLN A 709 -16.69 17.24 -8.70
N LEU A 710 -17.18 17.69 -7.54
CA LEU A 710 -17.05 16.96 -6.28
C LEU A 710 -17.64 15.53 -6.36
N ASP A 711 -16.78 14.53 -6.14
CA ASP A 711 -17.19 13.13 -5.97
C ASP A 711 -17.54 12.87 -4.49
N PRO A 712 -18.82 12.58 -4.17
CA PRO A 712 -19.27 12.36 -2.80
C PRO A 712 -18.99 10.93 -2.30
N THR A 713 -18.25 10.10 -3.05
CA THR A 713 -17.97 8.72 -2.66
C THR A 713 -17.22 8.64 -1.33
N ALA A 714 -17.94 8.15 -0.32
CA ALA A 714 -17.43 7.97 1.03
C ALA A 714 -16.62 6.67 1.18
N PHE A 715 -15.71 6.67 2.16
CA PHE A 715 -14.93 5.53 2.63
C PHE A 715 -13.92 4.94 1.62
N GLY A 716 -13.10 3.99 2.09
CA GLY A 716 -12.14 3.26 1.26
C GLY A 716 -10.73 3.87 1.25
N PRO A 717 -9.79 3.27 0.50
CA PRO A 717 -8.40 3.71 0.48
C PRO A 717 -8.23 5.20 0.10
N PRO A 718 -7.15 5.86 0.57
CA PRO A 718 -6.91 7.26 0.27
C PRO A 718 -6.55 7.44 -1.22
N VAL A 719 -6.82 8.63 -1.74
CA VAL A 719 -6.55 9.01 -3.14
C VAL A 719 -5.55 10.17 -3.22
N THR A 720 -5.02 10.44 -4.42
CA THR A 720 -4.08 11.56 -4.66
C THR A 720 -4.82 12.89 -4.80
N GLY A 721 -4.11 14.02 -4.64
CA GLY A 721 -4.68 15.38 -4.71
C GLY A 721 -5.44 15.71 -6.00
N SER A 722 -5.13 15.02 -7.10
CA SER A 722 -5.82 15.13 -8.39
C SER A 722 -7.22 14.51 -8.42
N SER A 723 -7.63 13.79 -7.38
CA SER A 723 -8.94 13.15 -7.32
C SER A 723 -10.03 14.17 -6.95
N PRO A 724 -11.22 14.12 -7.59
CA PRO A 724 -12.33 14.99 -7.24
C PRO A 724 -13.03 14.62 -5.91
N ARG A 725 -12.56 13.60 -5.20
CA ARG A 725 -13.12 13.22 -3.90
C ARG A 725 -12.90 14.30 -2.86
N ARG A 726 -13.78 14.31 -1.85
CA ARG A 726 -13.64 15.15 -0.65
C ARG A 726 -12.24 15.04 -0.05
N SER A 727 -11.74 16.17 0.44
CA SER A 727 -10.35 16.33 0.87
C SER A 727 -9.97 15.43 2.05
N ILE A 728 -10.95 15.00 2.87
CA ILE A 728 -10.77 14.01 3.94
C ILE A 728 -10.29 12.63 3.43
N TYR A 729 -10.53 12.33 2.15
CA TYR A 729 -10.09 11.08 1.52
C TYR A 729 -8.74 11.20 0.80
N LEU A 730 -8.15 12.40 0.78
CA LEU A 730 -6.79 12.56 0.27
C LEU A 730 -5.80 11.86 1.18
N ARG A 731 -4.73 11.38 0.57
CA ARG A 731 -3.63 10.74 1.26
C ARG A 731 -2.86 11.75 2.11
N VAL A 732 -2.69 11.45 3.41
CA VAL A 732 -1.94 12.28 4.35
C VAL A 732 -0.55 11.67 4.56
N LYS A 733 0.41 12.06 3.72
CA LYS A 733 1.79 11.61 3.77
C LYS A 733 2.67 12.65 4.49
N ARG A 734 3.31 12.26 5.59
CA ARG A 734 3.99 13.19 6.52
C ARG A 734 5.06 14.06 5.86
N ASN A 735 5.82 13.53 4.90
CA ASN A 735 6.89 14.28 4.24
C ASN A 735 6.47 14.92 2.92
N ASP A 736 5.21 14.78 2.51
CA ASP A 736 4.74 15.10 1.15
C ASP A 736 3.23 15.38 1.19
N LEU A 737 2.87 16.41 1.94
CA LEU A 737 1.48 16.86 2.10
C LEU A 737 1.01 17.61 0.85
N GLU A 738 -0.30 17.61 0.61
CA GLU A 738 -0.91 18.29 -0.53
C GLU A 738 -0.59 19.82 -0.48
N PRO A 739 0.03 20.40 -1.53
CA PRO A 739 0.49 21.79 -1.50
C PRO A 739 -0.60 22.82 -1.27
N LEU A 740 -1.77 22.64 -1.89
CA LEU A 740 -2.91 23.54 -1.72
C LEU A 740 -3.38 23.53 -0.26
N LEU A 741 -3.52 22.33 0.34
CA LEU A 741 -3.97 22.22 1.72
C LEU A 741 -2.96 22.86 2.69
N THR A 742 -1.67 22.61 2.47
CA THR A 742 -0.59 23.14 3.30
C THR A 742 -0.54 24.67 3.28
N THR A 743 -0.82 25.29 2.12
CA THR A 743 -0.87 26.75 1.99
C THR A 743 -1.98 27.37 2.85
N PHE A 744 -3.09 26.66 3.02
CA PHE A 744 -4.23 27.08 3.86
C PHE A 744 -4.18 26.50 5.28
N ASP A 745 -2.97 26.35 5.82
CA ASP A 745 -2.70 25.97 7.21
C ASP A 745 -3.22 24.57 7.60
N PHE A 746 -3.26 23.62 6.67
CA PHE A 746 -3.50 22.21 7.02
C PHE A 746 -2.41 21.73 7.99
N PRO A 747 -2.78 21.12 9.14
CA PRO A 747 -1.82 20.79 10.17
C PRO A 747 -0.87 19.69 9.71
N VAL A 748 0.42 19.90 9.94
CA VAL A 748 1.40 18.80 9.82
C VAL A 748 1.10 17.81 10.94
N PRO A 749 0.84 16.52 10.63
CA PRO A 749 0.45 15.54 11.64
C PRO A 749 1.67 15.07 12.44
N ALA A 750 2.44 16.00 13.00
CA ALA A 750 3.62 15.74 13.82
C ALA A 750 3.29 15.68 15.31
N SER A 751 2.21 16.32 15.74
CA SER A 751 1.70 16.29 17.12
C SER A 751 0.19 16.54 17.12
N SER A 752 -0.47 16.28 18.26
CA SER A 752 -1.85 16.74 18.49
C SER A 752 -1.96 18.23 18.18
N THR A 753 -2.99 18.60 17.40
CA THR A 753 -3.31 20.00 17.08
C THR A 753 -4.74 20.28 17.54
N GLY A 754 -4.89 20.92 18.70
CA GLY A 754 -6.22 21.27 19.24
C GLY A 754 -6.83 22.54 18.65
N ARG A 755 -5.99 23.43 18.12
CA ARG A 755 -6.38 24.62 17.37
C ARG A 755 -5.43 24.77 16.19
N ARG A 756 -5.99 24.87 14.98
CA ARG A 756 -5.20 25.16 13.77
C ARG A 756 -4.77 26.63 13.76
N ASP A 757 -3.61 26.90 13.20
CA ASP A 757 -3.21 28.27 12.89
C ASP A 757 -4.07 28.81 11.74
N VAL A 758 -4.46 30.08 11.83
CA VAL A 758 -5.18 30.77 10.75
C VAL A 758 -4.32 31.94 10.32
N THR A 759 -3.51 31.73 9.29
CA THR A 759 -2.65 32.79 8.74
C THR A 759 -3.38 33.54 7.63
N ASN A 760 -3.02 34.80 7.43
CA ASN A 760 -3.51 35.62 6.32
C ASN A 760 -2.29 36.24 5.62
N VAL A 761 -1.68 35.45 4.73
CA VAL A 761 -0.43 35.80 4.05
C VAL A 761 -0.67 35.97 2.55
N PRO A 762 0.06 36.88 1.85
CA PRO A 762 -0.11 37.09 0.41
C PRO A 762 0.04 35.81 -0.43
N ALA A 763 0.85 34.85 0.03
CA ALA A 763 1.03 33.57 -0.63
C ALA A 763 -0.30 32.80 -0.81
N GLN A 764 -1.24 32.86 0.14
CA GLN A 764 -2.54 32.20 0.02
C GLN A 764 -3.38 32.78 -1.11
N SER A 765 -3.42 34.11 -1.23
CA SER A 765 -4.11 34.78 -2.34
C SER A 765 -3.43 34.49 -3.68
N LEU A 766 -2.09 34.47 -3.71
CA LEU A 766 -1.33 34.10 -4.91
C LEU A 766 -1.58 32.65 -5.31
N THR A 767 -1.79 31.74 -4.36
CA THR A 767 -2.16 30.35 -4.65
C THR A 767 -3.54 30.27 -5.30
N LEU A 768 -4.57 30.94 -4.79
CA LEU A 768 -5.88 30.98 -5.48
C LEU A 768 -5.79 31.58 -6.89
N LEU A 769 -4.89 32.53 -7.10
CA LEU A 769 -4.69 33.15 -8.41
C LEU A 769 -3.92 32.26 -9.39
N ASN A 770 -2.96 31.46 -8.94
CA ASN A 770 -2.00 30.80 -9.84
C ASN A 770 -2.02 29.28 -9.80
N ASP A 771 -2.68 28.66 -8.82
CA ASP A 771 -2.69 27.22 -8.69
C ASP A 771 -3.45 26.58 -9.89
N PRO A 772 -2.82 25.64 -10.62
CA PRO A 772 -3.44 25.00 -11.78
C PRO A 772 -4.77 24.32 -11.46
N PHE A 773 -4.95 23.78 -10.26
CA PHE A 773 -6.20 23.18 -9.83
C PHE A 773 -7.30 24.24 -9.72
N VAL A 774 -7.02 25.38 -9.06
CA VAL A 774 -8.02 26.47 -8.91
C VAL A 774 -8.43 27.04 -10.25
N ILE A 775 -7.46 27.25 -11.16
CA ILE A 775 -7.72 27.73 -12.52
C ILE A 775 -8.57 26.70 -13.29
N GLN A 776 -8.28 25.41 -13.14
CA GLN A 776 -9.03 24.35 -13.80
C GLN A 776 -10.48 24.27 -13.28
N GLU A 777 -10.69 24.36 -11.97
CA GLU A 777 -12.04 24.36 -11.39
C GLU A 777 -12.85 25.58 -11.84
N ALA A 778 -12.21 26.75 -11.98
CA ALA A 778 -12.89 27.95 -12.49
C ALA A 778 -13.33 27.79 -13.95
N ARG A 779 -12.51 27.11 -14.77
CA ARG A 779 -12.87 26.77 -16.16
C ARG A 779 -14.06 25.83 -16.21
N LEU A 780 -13.99 24.72 -15.47
CA LEU A 780 -15.06 23.72 -15.41
C LEU A 780 -16.36 24.30 -14.88
N TRP A 781 -16.28 25.23 -13.93
CA TRP A 781 -17.44 25.95 -13.42
C TRP A 781 -18.07 26.86 -14.48
N ALA A 782 -17.26 27.69 -15.15
CA ALA A 782 -17.76 28.59 -16.19
C ALA A 782 -18.36 27.85 -17.39
N ASP A 783 -17.81 26.69 -17.76
CA ASP A 783 -18.30 25.86 -18.86
C ASP A 783 -19.69 25.24 -18.56
N GLN A 784 -20.14 25.27 -17.30
CA GLN A 784 -21.47 24.81 -16.87
C GLN A 784 -22.50 25.94 -16.80
N LEU A 785 -22.13 27.18 -17.10
CA LEU A 785 -23.04 28.32 -16.99
C LEU A 785 -24.18 28.22 -18.01
N ASP A 786 -25.39 28.11 -17.48
CA ASP A 786 -26.65 28.26 -18.21
C ASP A 786 -27.35 29.55 -17.78
N GLY A 787 -27.91 30.28 -18.74
CA GLY A 787 -28.53 31.58 -18.49
C GLY A 787 -28.99 32.26 -19.77
N LYS A 788 -30.14 32.95 -19.70
CA LYS A 788 -30.74 33.64 -20.85
C LYS A 788 -30.14 35.03 -21.08
N THR A 789 -29.59 35.64 -20.04
CA THR A 789 -29.00 36.97 -20.07
C THR A 789 -27.69 37.00 -19.28
N GLU A 790 -26.82 37.96 -19.60
CA GLU A 790 -25.57 38.21 -18.88
C GLU A 790 -25.81 38.46 -17.38
N GLU A 791 -26.92 39.14 -17.03
CA GLU A 791 -27.30 39.36 -15.64
C GLU A 791 -27.60 38.05 -14.90
N ASP A 792 -28.37 37.16 -15.53
CA ASP A 792 -28.74 35.88 -14.95
C ASP A 792 -27.48 35.03 -14.69
N GLN A 793 -26.51 35.05 -15.61
CA GLN A 793 -25.26 34.31 -15.48
C GLN A 793 -24.40 34.85 -14.33
N ILE A 794 -24.25 36.18 -14.19
CA ILE A 794 -23.53 36.78 -13.07
C ILE A 794 -24.23 36.45 -11.74
N ARG A 795 -25.57 36.56 -11.69
CA ARG A 795 -26.33 36.20 -10.49
C ARG A 795 -26.14 34.74 -10.10
N ASN A 796 -26.18 33.82 -11.07
CA ASN A 796 -25.98 32.40 -10.85
C ASN A 796 -24.58 32.12 -10.28
N LEU A 797 -23.52 32.75 -10.80
CA LEU A 797 -22.16 32.61 -10.27
C LEU A 797 -22.08 33.03 -8.78
N PHE A 798 -22.65 34.18 -8.42
CA PHE A 798 -22.67 34.66 -7.03
C PHE A 798 -23.51 33.77 -6.12
N GLU A 799 -24.68 33.32 -6.57
CA GLU A 799 -25.55 32.43 -5.79
C GLU A 799 -24.91 31.06 -5.56
N MET A 800 -24.21 30.50 -6.55
CA MET A 800 -23.51 29.22 -6.40
C MET A 800 -22.30 29.31 -5.46
N ALA A 801 -21.49 30.36 -5.58
CA ALA A 801 -20.24 30.49 -4.83
C ALA A 801 -20.42 31.11 -3.44
N LEU A 802 -21.28 32.12 -3.31
CA LEU A 802 -21.43 32.93 -2.10
C LEU A 802 -22.81 32.77 -1.44
N THR A 803 -23.71 31.97 -2.03
CA THR A 803 -25.04 31.66 -1.46
C THR A 803 -25.98 32.85 -1.31
N ARG A 804 -25.68 33.95 -1.99
CA ARG A 804 -26.47 35.19 -2.06
C ARG A 804 -26.39 35.80 -3.46
N PRO A 805 -27.37 36.62 -3.86
CA PRO A 805 -27.24 37.41 -5.08
C PRO A 805 -26.12 38.45 -4.96
N PRO A 806 -25.56 38.93 -6.09
CA PRO A 806 -24.66 40.08 -6.09
C PRO A 806 -25.41 41.34 -5.69
N SER A 807 -24.75 42.23 -4.97
CA SER A 807 -25.22 43.61 -4.77
C SER A 807 -25.22 44.38 -6.10
N ASP A 808 -25.93 45.51 -6.17
CA ASP A 808 -25.94 46.36 -7.38
C ASP A 808 -24.53 46.82 -7.79
N ALA A 809 -23.66 47.07 -6.80
CA ALA A 809 -22.27 47.44 -7.05
C ALA A 809 -21.44 46.26 -7.58
N GLU A 810 -21.58 45.06 -7.02
CA GLU A 810 -20.89 43.85 -7.50
C GLU A 810 -21.35 43.45 -8.90
N LEU A 811 -22.65 43.61 -9.19
CA LEU A 811 -23.20 43.37 -10.52
C LEU A 811 -22.63 44.35 -11.55
N ALA A 812 -22.58 45.64 -11.22
CA ALA A 812 -21.98 46.66 -12.09
C ALA A 812 -20.48 46.40 -12.32
N GLN A 813 -19.73 46.09 -11.26
CA GLN A 813 -18.30 45.76 -11.36
C GLN A 813 -18.03 44.48 -12.16
N SER A 814 -18.87 43.45 -12.02
CA SER A 814 -18.75 42.21 -12.81
C SER A 814 -18.95 42.50 -14.30
N ARG A 815 -19.92 43.34 -14.66
CA ARG A 815 -20.13 43.75 -16.06
C ARG A 815 -18.94 44.56 -16.59
N GLU A 816 -18.47 45.53 -15.80
CA GLU A 816 -17.30 46.33 -16.17
C GLU A 816 -16.06 45.44 -16.36
N PHE A 817 -15.83 44.48 -15.46
CA PHE A 817 -14.76 43.50 -15.57
C PHE A 817 -14.86 42.69 -16.86
N LEU A 818 -16.04 42.14 -17.16
CA LEU A 818 -16.25 41.36 -18.39
C LEU A 818 -15.99 42.19 -19.66
N TYR A 819 -16.42 43.46 -19.70
CA TYR A 819 -16.15 44.34 -20.84
C TYR A 819 -14.67 44.73 -20.95
N ALA A 820 -13.98 44.94 -19.82
CA ALA A 820 -12.56 45.28 -19.81
C ALA A 820 -11.69 44.14 -20.37
N ILE A 821 -11.98 42.89 -20.01
CA ILE A 821 -11.20 41.73 -20.46
C ILE A 821 -11.58 41.26 -21.86
N ASP A 822 -12.76 41.64 -22.36
CA ASP A 822 -13.29 41.23 -23.66
C ASP A 822 -12.38 41.65 -24.82
N ASP A 823 -11.89 42.90 -24.78
CA ASP A 823 -10.99 43.44 -25.80
C ASP A 823 -9.61 42.80 -25.72
N GLU A 824 -9.10 42.58 -24.51
CA GLU A 824 -7.83 41.89 -24.28
C GLU A 824 -7.90 40.43 -24.75
N ASN A 825 -8.96 39.70 -24.41
CA ASN A 825 -9.18 38.32 -24.83
C ASN A 825 -9.33 38.20 -26.35
N ARG A 826 -10.04 39.14 -27.01
CA ARG A 826 -10.11 39.19 -28.47
C ARG A 826 -8.74 39.46 -29.11
N ALA A 827 -7.97 40.40 -28.56
CA ALA A 827 -6.63 40.70 -29.04
C ALA A 827 -5.67 39.51 -28.87
N ASN A 828 -5.70 38.86 -27.71
CA ASN A 828 -4.88 37.69 -27.39
C ASN A 828 -5.25 36.49 -28.27
N ALA A 829 -6.54 36.22 -28.51
CA ALA A 829 -6.99 35.16 -29.41
C ALA A 829 -6.59 35.43 -30.87
N ALA A 830 -6.67 36.69 -31.33
CA ALA A 830 -6.22 37.08 -32.65
C ALA A 830 -4.69 36.90 -32.80
N ALA A 831 -3.91 37.35 -31.81
CA ALA A 831 -2.47 37.16 -31.77
C ALA A 831 -2.09 35.66 -31.73
N PHE A 832 -2.83 34.86 -30.96
CA PHE A 832 -2.64 33.41 -30.90
C PHE A 832 -2.88 32.74 -32.25
N SER A 833 -3.96 33.11 -32.95
CA SER A 833 -4.26 32.62 -34.29
C SER A 833 -3.17 33.04 -35.30
N GLU A 834 -2.74 34.30 -35.27
CA GLU A 834 -1.69 34.83 -36.17
C GLU A 834 -0.36 34.12 -35.94
N LEU A 835 0.08 33.98 -34.68
CA LEU A 835 1.31 33.29 -34.34
C LEU A 835 1.25 31.80 -34.70
N THR A 836 0.09 31.15 -34.52
CA THR A 836 -0.12 29.76 -34.95
C THR A 836 0.04 29.61 -36.46
N GLU A 837 -0.57 30.52 -37.24
CA GLU A 837 -0.45 30.53 -38.71
C GLU A 837 1.00 30.78 -39.15
N ARG A 838 1.67 31.77 -38.55
CA ARG A 838 3.09 32.09 -38.81
C ARG A 838 4.01 30.93 -38.47
N LEU A 839 3.81 30.29 -37.33
CA LEU A 839 4.56 29.10 -36.91
C LEU A 839 4.36 27.96 -37.90
N GLY A 840 3.12 27.71 -38.33
CA GLY A 840 2.80 26.76 -39.39
C GLY A 840 3.51 27.07 -40.70
N ALA A 841 3.50 28.34 -41.12
CA ALA A 841 4.18 28.79 -42.33
C ALA A 841 5.70 28.64 -42.26
N ARG A 842 6.34 28.91 -41.10
CA ARG A 842 7.78 28.72 -40.91
C ARG A 842 8.18 27.26 -40.89
N ARG A 843 7.38 26.40 -40.25
CA ARG A 843 7.56 24.93 -40.32
C ARG A 843 7.44 24.42 -41.75
N ALA A 844 6.44 24.88 -42.50
CA ALA A 844 6.28 24.53 -43.92
C ALA A 844 7.43 25.03 -44.81
N ALA A 845 7.96 26.24 -44.55
CA ALA A 845 9.12 26.78 -45.25
C ALA A 845 10.41 25.99 -44.93
N LEU A 846 10.59 25.56 -43.69
CA LEU A 846 11.70 24.71 -43.28
C LEU A 846 11.62 23.33 -43.96
N SER A 847 10.44 22.71 -44.00
CA SER A 847 10.23 21.46 -44.75
C SER A 847 10.53 21.66 -46.25
N SER A 848 9.99 22.72 -46.87
CA SER A 848 10.24 23.04 -48.30
C SER A 848 11.73 23.26 -48.64
N LEU A 849 12.55 23.67 -47.66
CA LEU A 849 14.00 23.82 -47.82
C LEU A 849 14.73 22.47 -47.77
N LEU A 850 14.30 21.57 -46.90
CA LEU A 850 14.97 20.30 -46.60
C LEU A 850 14.50 19.15 -47.49
N ASP A 851 13.22 19.12 -47.85
CA ASP A 851 12.58 18.02 -48.59
C ASP A 851 13.17 17.78 -49.99
N PRO A 852 13.55 18.80 -50.79
CA PRO A 852 14.19 18.58 -52.09
C PRO A 852 15.59 17.96 -51.96
N VAL A 853 16.33 18.28 -50.89
CA VAL A 853 17.65 17.72 -50.61
C VAL A 853 17.52 16.27 -50.17
N ARG A 854 16.56 16.01 -49.27
CA ARG A 854 16.22 14.67 -48.81
C ARG A 854 15.76 13.77 -49.96
N SER A 855 14.86 14.26 -50.83
CA SER A 855 14.36 13.52 -51.99
C SER A 855 15.50 13.14 -52.94
N ARG A 856 16.44 14.05 -53.19
CA ARG A 856 17.62 13.79 -54.05
C ARG A 856 18.55 12.73 -53.45
N LEU A 857 18.76 12.76 -52.13
CA LEU A 857 19.59 11.78 -51.42
C LEU A 857 18.91 10.39 -51.35
N LEU A 858 17.60 10.35 -51.22
CA LEU A 858 16.82 9.12 -51.29
C LEU A 858 16.85 8.52 -52.70
N GLU A 859 16.72 9.35 -53.73
CA GLU A 859 16.70 8.92 -55.13
C GLU A 859 18.08 8.43 -55.62
N SER A 860 19.17 9.10 -55.21
CA SER A 860 20.54 8.63 -55.50
C SER A 860 20.86 7.29 -54.81
N ARG A 861 20.33 7.05 -53.60
CA ARG A 861 20.44 5.76 -52.91
C ARG A 861 19.58 4.68 -53.53
N ARG A 862 18.35 4.99 -53.95
CA ARG A 862 17.48 4.04 -54.67
C ARG A 862 18.14 3.55 -55.96
N GLN A 863 18.80 4.43 -56.71
CA GLN A 863 19.56 4.07 -57.91
C GLN A 863 20.84 3.27 -57.61
N ALA A 864 21.48 3.48 -56.44
CA ALA A 864 22.66 2.71 -56.03
C ALA A 864 22.33 1.28 -55.56
N ASN A 865 21.10 1.04 -55.10
CA ASN A 865 20.63 -0.25 -54.58
C ASN A 865 19.88 -1.13 -55.61
N GLU A 866 19.84 -0.76 -56.90
CA GLU A 866 19.15 -1.53 -57.97
C GLU A 866 19.79 -2.91 -58.32
N GLY A 867 20.66 -3.47 -57.47
CA GLY A 867 21.37 -4.74 -57.73
C GLY A 867 21.28 -5.82 -56.66
N SER A 868 20.55 -5.63 -55.54
CA SER A 868 20.62 -6.54 -54.38
C SER A 868 19.26 -6.82 -53.72
N ALA A 869 18.23 -7.15 -54.50
CA ALA A 869 16.97 -7.65 -53.94
C ALA A 869 16.99 -9.19 -53.89
N SER A 870 17.26 -9.78 -52.72
CA SER A 870 16.85 -11.16 -52.43
C SER A 870 15.34 -11.19 -52.19
N GLU A 871 14.62 -12.14 -52.79
CA GLU A 871 13.18 -12.35 -52.54
C GLU A 871 12.90 -12.47 -51.02
N PRO A 872 11.97 -11.67 -50.46
CA PRO A 872 11.55 -11.82 -49.07
C PRO A 872 10.81 -13.14 -48.86
N ALA A 873 11.09 -13.82 -47.75
CA ALA A 873 10.20 -14.85 -47.24
C ALA A 873 8.78 -14.29 -47.08
N ASP A 874 7.74 -15.08 -47.43
CA ASP A 874 6.33 -14.71 -47.31
C ASP A 874 5.90 -14.65 -45.83
N LEU A 875 6.30 -13.59 -45.12
CA LEU A 875 6.19 -13.49 -43.65
C LEU A 875 4.83 -13.00 -43.14
N LYS A 876 3.92 -12.58 -44.03
CA LYS A 876 2.52 -12.17 -43.77
C LYS A 876 2.29 -11.46 -42.43
N PRO A 877 2.74 -10.20 -42.27
CA PRO A 877 2.31 -9.40 -41.13
C PRO A 877 0.79 -9.20 -41.16
N ILE A 878 0.19 -8.94 -40.00
CA ILE A 878 -1.22 -8.57 -39.91
C ILE A 878 -1.45 -7.07 -40.06
N ALA A 879 -0.40 -6.28 -39.89
CA ALA A 879 -0.35 -4.85 -40.16
C ALA A 879 1.09 -4.42 -40.45
N SER A 880 1.26 -3.44 -41.34
CA SER A 880 2.56 -2.90 -41.71
C SER A 880 2.45 -1.41 -42.04
N TRP A 881 3.30 -0.60 -41.43
CA TRP A 881 3.38 0.84 -41.65
C TRP A 881 4.79 1.19 -42.14
N SER A 882 4.88 1.87 -43.29
CA SER A 882 6.16 2.35 -43.82
C SER A 882 6.44 3.82 -43.50
N PHE A 883 5.42 4.56 -43.04
CA PHE A 883 5.48 5.99 -42.68
C PHE A 883 6.10 6.93 -43.74
N ASP A 884 6.36 6.44 -44.96
CA ASP A 884 7.01 7.20 -46.03
C ASP A 884 6.17 8.40 -46.49
N THR A 885 4.86 8.19 -46.57
CA THR A 885 3.91 9.17 -47.18
C THR A 885 2.63 9.35 -46.39
N ASP A 886 2.20 8.34 -45.62
CA ASP A 886 1.02 8.42 -44.79
C ASP A 886 1.16 7.53 -43.53
N LEU A 887 0.12 7.49 -42.71
CA LEU A 887 0.04 6.66 -41.50
C LEU A 887 -0.77 5.38 -41.74
N LYS A 888 -1.03 5.02 -43.00
CA LYS A 888 -1.93 3.92 -43.32
C LYS A 888 -1.26 2.58 -43.08
N ASP A 889 -2.09 1.62 -42.68
CA ASP A 889 -1.68 0.23 -42.66
C ASP A 889 -1.73 -0.32 -44.10
N ALA A 890 -0.59 -0.78 -44.61
CA ALA A 890 -0.48 -1.30 -45.97
C ALA A 890 -1.13 -2.67 -46.15
N ILE A 891 -1.51 -3.35 -45.06
CA ILE A 891 -2.05 -4.72 -45.09
C ILE A 891 -3.50 -4.78 -44.61
N GLY A 892 -3.79 -4.15 -43.47
CA GLY A 892 -5.07 -4.24 -42.77
C GLY A 892 -5.88 -2.95 -42.78
N GLN A 893 -6.61 -2.72 -41.69
CA GLN A 893 -7.44 -1.51 -41.45
C GLN A 893 -6.96 -0.74 -40.20
N LEU A 894 -5.71 -0.94 -39.77
CA LEU A 894 -5.15 -0.28 -38.59
C LEU A 894 -4.46 1.04 -38.93
N ASP A 895 -5.16 1.91 -39.66
CA ASP A 895 -4.66 3.24 -40.00
C ASP A 895 -4.35 4.05 -38.73
N GLY A 896 -3.18 4.68 -38.71
CA GLY A 896 -2.71 5.50 -37.60
C GLY A 896 -3.32 6.90 -37.60
N LYS A 897 -3.57 7.43 -36.41
CA LYS A 897 -3.99 8.81 -36.17
C LYS A 897 -3.00 9.52 -35.25
N LEU A 898 -2.55 10.71 -35.64
CA LEU A 898 -1.69 11.57 -34.82
C LEU A 898 -2.47 12.08 -33.60
N VAL A 899 -1.81 12.05 -32.44
CA VAL A 899 -2.30 12.56 -31.17
C VAL A 899 -1.22 13.45 -30.56
N GLY A 900 -1.60 14.64 -30.07
CA GLY A 900 -0.66 15.60 -29.50
C GLY A 900 0.26 16.23 -30.54
N THR A 901 1.54 16.37 -30.24
CA THR A 901 2.57 16.99 -31.11
C THR A 901 3.22 16.02 -32.11
N ALA A 902 2.77 14.76 -32.19
CA ALA A 902 3.31 13.82 -33.16
C ALA A 902 3.06 14.30 -34.59
N ALA A 903 4.05 14.15 -35.45
CA ALA A 903 4.00 14.57 -36.83
C ALA A 903 4.54 13.46 -37.75
N LEU A 904 4.01 13.38 -38.96
CA LEU A 904 4.63 12.61 -40.03
C LEU A 904 5.58 13.55 -40.77
N GLU A 905 6.88 13.36 -40.60
CA GLU A 905 7.90 14.21 -41.20
C GLU A 905 8.99 13.33 -41.81
N ASP A 906 9.29 13.60 -43.09
CA ASP A 906 10.43 13.04 -43.79
C ASP A 906 10.43 11.50 -43.93
N GLY A 907 9.25 10.91 -44.05
CA GLY A 907 9.10 9.46 -44.15
C GLY A 907 9.22 8.73 -42.80
N ALA A 908 8.98 9.43 -41.68
CA ALA A 908 8.94 8.84 -40.35
C ALA A 908 7.89 9.52 -39.48
N VAL A 909 7.37 8.79 -38.49
CA VAL A 909 6.63 9.39 -37.38
C VAL A 909 7.64 10.01 -36.42
N VAL A 910 7.59 11.34 -36.28
CA VAL A 910 8.39 12.10 -35.32
C VAL A 910 7.59 12.30 -34.04
N VAL A 911 8.21 11.91 -32.92
CA VAL A 911 7.68 12.10 -31.57
C VAL A 911 8.70 12.86 -30.73
N ASP A 912 8.31 14.00 -30.18
CA ASP A 912 9.16 14.93 -29.43
C ASP A 912 8.95 14.84 -27.90
N GLY A 913 8.13 13.87 -27.46
CA GLY A 913 7.71 13.71 -26.08
C GLY A 913 6.33 14.28 -25.77
N GLY A 914 5.71 15.04 -26.68
CA GLY A 914 4.38 15.65 -26.50
C GLY A 914 3.24 14.97 -27.29
N GLY A 915 3.53 13.91 -28.05
CA GLY A 915 2.55 13.27 -28.92
C GLY A 915 2.92 11.84 -29.30
N PHE A 916 1.95 11.12 -29.86
CA PHE A 916 2.07 9.72 -30.29
C PHE A 916 1.09 9.42 -31.45
N VAL A 917 1.18 8.24 -32.05
CA VAL A 917 0.21 7.76 -33.05
C VAL A 917 -0.58 6.60 -32.47
N ALA A 918 -1.90 6.59 -32.62
CA ALA A 918 -2.77 5.47 -32.22
C ALA A 918 -3.58 4.95 -33.41
N THR A 919 -3.78 3.64 -33.46
CA THR A 919 -4.59 2.98 -34.50
C THR A 919 -6.05 2.80 -34.04
N ALA A 920 -6.92 2.43 -34.99
CA ALA A 920 -8.20 1.82 -34.64
C ALA A 920 -8.00 0.50 -33.84
N PRO A 921 -9.03 0.01 -33.12
CA PRO A 921 -8.90 -1.25 -32.41
C PRO A 921 -8.74 -2.47 -33.34
N LEU A 922 -7.98 -3.49 -32.91
CA LEU A 922 -7.81 -4.75 -33.63
C LEU A 922 -9.15 -5.48 -33.78
N SER A 923 -9.41 -6.02 -34.96
CA SER A 923 -10.62 -6.80 -35.25
C SER A 923 -10.56 -8.27 -34.80
N ARG A 924 -9.41 -8.72 -34.29
CA ARG A 924 -9.14 -10.10 -33.84
C ARG A 924 -8.32 -10.11 -32.55
N PRO A 925 -8.42 -11.16 -31.71
CA PRO A 925 -7.58 -11.26 -30.51
C PRO A 925 -6.12 -11.49 -30.89
N LEU A 926 -5.20 -11.09 -30.01
CA LEU A 926 -3.75 -11.19 -30.22
C LEU A 926 -3.08 -11.83 -29.00
N GLY A 927 -2.66 -13.09 -29.14
CA GLY A 927 -1.92 -13.83 -28.13
C GLY A 927 -0.42 -13.78 -28.41
N GLU A 928 0.08 -14.84 -29.06
CA GLU A 928 1.44 -14.90 -29.59
C GLU A 928 1.62 -13.79 -30.62
N LYS A 929 2.77 -13.13 -30.58
CA LYS A 929 2.97 -11.93 -31.40
C LYS A 929 4.43 -11.60 -31.58
N THR A 930 4.71 -10.87 -32.64
CA THR A 930 6.00 -10.20 -32.83
C THR A 930 5.74 -8.71 -33.07
N LEU A 931 6.36 -7.88 -32.24
CA LEU A 931 6.40 -6.43 -32.41
C LEU A 931 7.71 -6.10 -33.12
N GLU A 932 7.65 -5.43 -34.25
CA GLU A 932 8.82 -5.06 -35.04
C GLU A 932 8.77 -3.57 -35.39
N ALA A 933 9.87 -2.85 -35.18
CA ALA A 933 9.98 -1.44 -35.55
C ALA A 933 11.40 -1.04 -35.95
N VAL A 934 11.51 0.00 -36.79
CA VAL A 934 12.76 0.70 -37.09
C VAL A 934 12.70 2.08 -36.49
N VAL A 935 13.61 2.38 -35.57
CA VAL A 935 13.57 3.60 -34.76
C VAL A 935 14.92 4.28 -34.69
N GLN A 936 14.94 5.60 -34.75
CA GLN A 936 16.06 6.43 -34.32
C GLN A 936 15.61 7.25 -33.11
N LEU A 937 16.29 7.11 -31.99
CA LEU A 937 16.04 7.90 -30.79
C LEU A 937 16.50 9.36 -31.00
N GLY A 938 15.82 10.32 -30.38
CA GLY A 938 16.27 11.72 -30.39
C GLY A 938 17.45 11.97 -29.44
N THR A 939 17.57 11.14 -28.41
CA THR A 939 18.68 11.14 -27.44
C THR A 939 18.75 9.77 -26.74
N LEU A 940 19.94 9.32 -26.34
CA LEU A 940 20.10 8.18 -25.44
C LEU A 940 19.80 8.54 -23.98
N ASP A 941 19.78 9.84 -23.65
CA ASP A 941 19.37 10.37 -22.34
C ASP A 941 17.86 10.62 -22.28
N GLN A 942 17.09 9.54 -22.39
CA GLN A 942 15.64 9.51 -22.16
C GLN A 942 15.26 8.26 -21.37
N ARG A 943 14.05 8.22 -20.80
CA ARG A 943 13.61 7.12 -19.94
C ARG A 943 12.21 6.64 -20.31
N ALA A 944 12.07 5.31 -20.38
CA ALA A 944 10.81 4.57 -20.41
C ALA A 944 9.83 4.91 -21.55
N GLY A 945 10.29 5.50 -22.67
CA GLY A 945 9.46 5.70 -23.86
C GLY A 945 9.21 4.41 -24.64
N GLY A 946 7.97 4.23 -25.14
CA GLY A 946 7.60 3.08 -25.98
C GLY A 946 7.73 3.37 -27.46
N VAL A 947 8.42 2.51 -28.20
CA VAL A 947 8.56 2.59 -29.67
C VAL A 947 7.28 2.10 -30.35
N MET A 948 6.89 0.87 -30.04
CA MET A 948 5.65 0.25 -30.50
C MET A 948 5.03 -0.51 -29.32
N THR A 949 3.76 -0.22 -29.06
CA THR A 949 3.00 -0.71 -27.92
C THR A 949 1.71 -1.33 -28.42
N VAL A 950 1.41 -2.56 -28.00
CA VAL A 950 0.05 -3.12 -28.05
C VAL A 950 -0.57 -2.96 -26.68
N GLN A 951 -1.75 -2.36 -26.60
CA GLN A 951 -2.41 -2.08 -25.33
C GLN A 951 -3.93 -2.20 -25.43
N ASP A 952 -4.59 -2.38 -24.30
CA ASP A 952 -6.03 -2.12 -24.21
C ASP A 952 -6.36 -0.61 -24.43
N LEU A 953 -7.61 -0.27 -24.70
CA LEU A 953 -8.02 1.12 -25.00
C LEU A 953 -7.74 2.12 -23.87
N LYS A 954 -7.52 1.66 -22.63
CA LYS A 954 -7.17 2.51 -21.47
C LYS A 954 -5.68 2.52 -21.18
N GLY A 955 -4.89 1.65 -21.82
CA GLY A 955 -3.49 1.39 -21.53
C GLY A 955 -3.23 0.73 -20.18
N SER A 956 -4.17 -0.06 -19.65
CA SER A 956 -4.00 -0.74 -18.35
C SER A 956 -3.14 -2.01 -18.48
N ALA A 957 -3.44 -2.84 -19.47
CA ALA A 957 -2.61 -3.94 -19.94
C ALA A 957 -1.90 -3.54 -21.25
N PHE A 958 -0.59 -3.81 -21.31
CA PHE A 958 0.21 -3.52 -22.50
C PHE A 958 1.43 -4.43 -22.61
N ASP A 959 1.92 -4.57 -23.84
CA ASP A 959 3.20 -5.16 -24.22
C ASP A 959 3.89 -4.20 -25.20
N SER A 960 5.15 -3.82 -24.94
CA SER A 960 5.82 -2.76 -25.70
C SER A 960 7.30 -3.03 -25.92
N ILE A 961 7.82 -2.53 -27.04
CA ILE A 961 9.26 -2.26 -27.20
C ILE A 961 9.58 -0.96 -26.46
N VAL A 962 10.37 -1.00 -25.39
CA VAL A 962 10.67 0.20 -24.57
C VAL A 962 12.18 0.42 -24.42
N PHE A 963 12.57 1.69 -24.29
CA PHE A 963 13.96 2.09 -24.03
C PHE A 963 14.15 2.62 -22.61
N ALA A 964 15.22 2.19 -21.94
CA ALA A 964 15.67 2.72 -20.66
C ALA A 964 14.60 2.70 -19.53
N GLU A 965 13.78 1.65 -19.47
CA GLU A 965 12.67 1.53 -18.51
C GLU A 965 13.12 1.07 -17.11
N ARG A 966 13.99 0.06 -17.02
CA ARG A 966 14.58 -0.43 -15.76
C ARG A 966 16.08 -0.18 -15.64
N GLN A 967 16.79 -0.26 -16.75
CA GLN A 967 18.22 -0.02 -16.83
C GLN A 967 18.47 1.06 -17.89
N PRO A 968 19.13 2.18 -17.53
CA PRO A 968 19.49 3.22 -18.49
C PRO A 968 20.24 2.64 -19.70
N GLY A 969 19.92 3.12 -20.91
CA GLY A 969 20.61 2.72 -22.14
C GLY A 969 20.27 1.34 -22.70
N HIS A 970 19.30 0.60 -22.14
CA HIS A 970 18.98 -0.78 -22.58
C HIS A 970 17.56 -0.89 -23.15
N TRP A 971 17.39 -1.80 -24.12
CA TRP A 971 16.08 -2.15 -24.70
C TRP A 971 15.40 -3.25 -23.87
N LEU A 972 14.09 -3.15 -23.67
CA LEU A 972 13.33 -4.09 -22.83
C LEU A 972 11.94 -4.38 -23.44
N ALA A 973 11.34 -5.49 -22.97
CA ALA A 973 9.92 -5.77 -23.18
C ALA A 973 9.11 -5.14 -22.04
N GLY A 974 8.50 -3.99 -22.31
CA GLY A 974 7.67 -3.26 -21.34
C GLY A 974 6.33 -3.94 -21.12
N SER A 975 5.85 -3.94 -19.87
CA SER A 975 4.55 -4.51 -19.51
C SER A 975 3.97 -3.90 -18.22
N ASN A 976 2.67 -4.03 -18.04
CA ASN A 976 1.94 -3.52 -16.88
C ASN A 976 2.52 -4.07 -15.55
N SER A 977 2.82 -3.18 -14.60
CA SER A 977 3.48 -3.52 -13.32
C SER A 977 4.74 -4.37 -13.45
N PHE A 978 5.44 -4.28 -14.60
CA PHE A 978 6.58 -5.12 -14.95
C PHE A 978 6.29 -6.63 -14.96
N ALA A 979 5.03 -7.05 -15.14
CA ALA A 979 4.61 -8.44 -15.03
C ALA A 979 5.40 -9.39 -15.95
N ARG A 980 5.74 -8.93 -17.16
CA ARG A 980 6.54 -9.66 -18.17
C ARG A 980 7.88 -8.99 -18.49
N THR A 981 8.32 -8.03 -17.66
CA THR A 981 9.54 -7.25 -17.89
C THR A 981 10.70 -7.76 -17.02
N LEU A 982 11.73 -8.27 -17.70
CA LEU A 982 13.07 -8.57 -17.17
C LEU A 982 14.13 -7.99 -18.10
N ASP A 983 15.35 -7.85 -17.59
CA ASP A 983 16.50 -7.47 -18.39
C ASP A 983 16.97 -8.65 -19.24
N PHE A 984 17.10 -8.43 -20.55
CA PHE A 984 17.62 -9.42 -21.49
C PHE A 984 19.13 -9.64 -21.33
N GLN A 985 19.85 -8.85 -20.51
CA GLN A 985 21.33 -8.84 -20.49
C GLN A 985 21.93 -8.44 -21.85
N GLY A 986 21.19 -7.65 -22.64
CA GLY A 986 21.67 -7.12 -23.91
C GLY A 986 22.72 -6.01 -23.71
N PRO A 987 23.53 -5.70 -24.73
CA PRO A 987 24.48 -4.60 -24.64
C PRO A 987 23.78 -3.23 -24.55
N GLU A 988 24.42 -2.29 -23.86
CA GLU A 988 24.00 -0.88 -23.84
C GLU A 988 23.94 -0.30 -25.26
N GLU A 989 22.86 0.42 -25.57
CA GLU A 989 22.65 1.10 -26.85
C GLU A 989 23.56 2.32 -26.99
N LYS A 990 24.19 2.46 -28.16
CA LYS A 990 25.21 3.49 -28.43
C LYS A 990 25.01 4.25 -29.74
N GLU A 991 24.06 3.79 -30.56
CA GLU A 991 23.96 4.22 -31.96
C GLU A 991 22.55 4.68 -32.35
N ALA A 992 21.51 4.26 -31.61
CA ALA A 992 20.13 4.57 -31.96
C ALA A 992 19.83 6.07 -31.99
N ASP A 993 20.63 6.93 -31.35
CA ASP A 993 20.53 8.40 -31.47
C ASP A 993 21.13 8.96 -32.78
N ARG A 994 22.02 8.21 -33.41
CA ARG A 994 22.79 8.63 -34.60
C ARG A 994 22.30 8.00 -35.89
N GLN A 995 21.71 6.82 -35.80
CA GLN A 995 21.20 6.08 -36.95
C GLN A 995 19.96 5.25 -36.57
N PRO A 996 19.05 4.97 -37.52
CA PRO A 996 17.96 4.05 -37.30
C PRO A 996 18.46 2.65 -36.95
N VAL A 997 17.83 2.01 -35.96
CA VAL A 997 18.07 0.62 -35.58
C VAL A 997 16.79 -0.19 -35.72
N HIS A 998 16.94 -1.44 -36.14
CA HIS A 998 15.85 -2.41 -36.20
C HIS A 998 15.72 -3.12 -34.86
N LEU A 999 14.49 -3.23 -34.37
CA LEU A 999 14.14 -3.91 -33.14
C LEU A 999 12.99 -4.87 -33.38
N ALA A 1000 13.07 -6.06 -32.81
CA ALA A 1000 11.94 -6.98 -32.73
C ALA A 1000 11.85 -7.61 -31.34
N ILE A 1001 10.64 -7.65 -30.77
CA ILE A 1001 10.33 -8.42 -29.56
C ILE A 1001 9.30 -9.48 -29.91
N VAL A 1002 9.68 -10.73 -29.69
CA VAL A 1002 8.93 -11.93 -30.04
C VAL A 1002 8.36 -12.54 -28.75
N TYR A 1003 7.05 -12.78 -28.72
CA TYR A 1003 6.32 -13.37 -27.60
C TYR A 1003 5.82 -14.76 -28.01
N ASP A 1004 6.42 -15.80 -27.43
CA ASP A 1004 6.10 -17.20 -27.67
C ASP A 1004 4.89 -17.69 -26.86
N ALA A 1005 4.28 -18.79 -27.32
CA ALA A 1005 3.09 -19.43 -26.73
C ALA A 1005 3.24 -19.73 -25.23
N ASP A 1006 4.45 -20.13 -24.82
CA ASP A 1006 4.74 -20.55 -23.46
C ASP A 1006 5.04 -19.36 -22.52
N GLY A 1007 5.03 -18.13 -23.04
CA GLY A 1007 5.36 -16.90 -22.31
C GLY A 1007 6.85 -16.54 -22.35
N THR A 1008 7.67 -17.25 -23.14
CA THR A 1008 9.04 -16.83 -23.44
C THR A 1008 9.02 -15.57 -24.31
N ILE A 1009 9.91 -14.62 -24.00
CA ILE A 1009 10.08 -13.38 -24.74
C ILE A 1009 11.52 -13.29 -25.22
N ARG A 1010 11.70 -13.02 -26.52
CA ARG A 1010 13.00 -12.89 -27.18
C ARG A 1010 13.11 -11.49 -27.78
N ALA A 1011 14.27 -10.85 -27.63
CA ALA A 1011 14.56 -9.56 -28.24
C ALA A 1011 15.64 -9.68 -29.32
N TYR A 1012 15.52 -8.85 -30.34
CA TYR A 1012 16.47 -8.79 -31.45
C TYR A 1012 16.79 -7.33 -31.78
N ARG A 1013 18.07 -7.07 -32.11
CA ARG A 1013 18.57 -5.79 -32.61
C ARG A 1013 19.28 -6.04 -33.94
N ASN A 1014 18.86 -5.34 -35.00
CA ASN A 1014 19.41 -5.50 -36.36
C ASN A 1014 19.47 -6.97 -36.81
N GLY A 1015 18.40 -7.73 -36.53
CA GLY A 1015 18.30 -9.14 -36.90
C GLY A 1015 19.11 -10.12 -36.04
N GLN A 1016 19.88 -9.63 -35.07
CA GLN A 1016 20.66 -10.46 -34.15
C GLN A 1016 20.01 -10.50 -32.77
N ALA A 1017 20.17 -11.61 -32.04
CA ALA A 1017 19.65 -11.73 -30.68
C ALA A 1017 20.21 -10.63 -29.76
N TYR A 1018 19.33 -9.95 -29.04
CA TYR A 1018 19.66 -8.90 -28.08
C TYR A 1018 19.62 -9.49 -26.66
N GLY A 1019 20.69 -10.18 -26.28
CA GLY A 1019 20.80 -10.86 -24.99
C GLY A 1019 20.07 -12.21 -24.94
N GLU A 1020 19.73 -12.64 -23.72
CA GLU A 1020 19.13 -13.93 -23.40
C GLU A 1020 17.60 -13.86 -23.34
N PRO A 1021 16.87 -14.89 -23.80
CA PRO A 1021 15.40 -14.96 -23.67
C PRO A 1021 14.95 -14.88 -22.20
N ILE A 1022 13.81 -14.20 -21.97
CA ILE A 1022 13.24 -14.02 -20.62
C ILE A 1022 11.88 -14.69 -20.50
N ARG A 1023 11.55 -15.18 -19.29
CA ARG A 1023 10.22 -15.72 -18.96
C ARG A 1023 9.87 -15.44 -17.50
N LYS A 1024 8.98 -14.46 -17.27
CA LYS A 1024 8.59 -14.01 -15.91
C LYS A 1024 7.15 -14.37 -15.55
N ALA A 1025 6.25 -14.28 -16.51
CA ALA A 1025 4.83 -14.55 -16.34
C ALA A 1025 4.26 -15.17 -17.63
N PRO A 1026 3.08 -15.81 -17.57
CA PRO A 1026 2.39 -16.29 -18.77
C PRO A 1026 2.15 -15.18 -19.80
N LEU A 1027 2.01 -15.60 -21.06
CA LEU A 1027 1.62 -14.74 -22.17
C LEU A 1027 0.28 -14.05 -21.88
N HIS A 1028 0.17 -12.76 -22.20
CA HIS A 1028 -1.09 -12.03 -22.13
C HIS A 1028 -1.76 -12.00 -23.51
N THR A 1029 -3.02 -12.42 -23.57
CA THR A 1029 -3.85 -12.38 -24.78
C THR A 1029 -4.72 -11.13 -24.77
N PHE A 1030 -4.58 -10.32 -25.81
CA PHE A 1030 -5.34 -9.09 -26.04
C PHE A 1030 -6.64 -9.38 -26.79
N SER A 1031 -7.74 -8.74 -26.39
CA SER A 1031 -9.09 -8.97 -26.95
C SER A 1031 -9.34 -8.18 -28.24
N ALA A 1032 -10.11 -8.77 -29.16
CA ALA A 1032 -10.64 -8.06 -30.33
C ALA A 1032 -11.56 -6.90 -29.91
N GLY A 1033 -11.53 -5.77 -30.61
CA GLY A 1033 -12.36 -4.58 -30.38
C GLY A 1033 -11.92 -3.71 -29.20
N GLU A 1034 -11.07 -4.23 -28.31
CA GLU A 1034 -10.62 -3.55 -27.08
C GLU A 1034 -9.11 -3.28 -27.05
N THR A 1035 -8.39 -3.62 -28.13
CA THR A 1035 -6.93 -3.53 -28.21
C THR A 1035 -6.54 -2.63 -29.35
N GLN A 1036 -5.54 -1.77 -29.18
CA GLN A 1036 -5.00 -0.90 -30.22
C GLN A 1036 -3.46 -0.97 -30.25
N VAL A 1037 -2.87 -0.50 -31.36
CA VAL A 1037 -1.43 -0.29 -31.49
C VAL A 1037 -1.13 1.19 -31.32
N VAL A 1038 -0.06 1.50 -30.58
CA VAL A 1038 0.40 2.86 -30.34
C VAL A 1038 1.90 2.98 -30.62
N PHE A 1039 2.29 4.08 -31.27
CA PHE A 1039 3.68 4.41 -31.60
C PHE A 1039 4.13 5.66 -30.85
N GLY A 1040 5.28 5.60 -30.17
CA GLY A 1040 5.87 6.72 -29.44
C GLY A 1040 5.34 6.94 -28.02
N LEU A 1041 4.52 6.04 -27.49
CA LEU A 1041 4.03 6.06 -26.12
C LEU A 1041 4.15 4.68 -25.47
N ARG A 1042 4.69 4.64 -24.25
CA ARG A 1042 4.84 3.41 -23.45
C ARG A 1042 3.50 2.71 -23.22
N HIS A 1043 2.48 3.44 -22.77
CA HIS A 1043 1.08 3.03 -22.66
C HIS A 1043 0.20 4.22 -22.20
N GLY A 1044 -1.11 4.09 -22.33
CA GLY A 1044 -2.12 5.05 -21.91
C GLY A 1044 -2.75 5.83 -23.08
N THR A 1045 -3.52 6.85 -22.73
CA THR A 1045 -4.27 7.70 -23.67
C THR A 1045 -3.73 9.13 -23.78
N ALA A 1046 -2.71 9.49 -23.01
CA ALA A 1046 -2.10 10.82 -23.00
C ALA A 1046 -0.58 10.75 -22.74
N PRO A 1047 0.22 11.65 -23.35
CA PRO A 1047 1.65 11.75 -23.08
C PRO A 1047 1.88 12.45 -21.74
N ALA A 1048 2.28 11.69 -20.70
CA ALA A 1048 2.53 12.23 -19.35
C ALA A 1048 3.67 11.49 -18.64
N GLY A 1049 4.45 12.21 -17.83
CA GLY A 1049 5.59 11.67 -17.09
C GLY A 1049 6.65 11.07 -18.03
N ASN A 1050 7.21 9.90 -17.66
CA ASN A 1050 8.23 9.18 -18.44
C ASN A 1050 7.63 8.21 -19.47
N LYS A 1051 6.38 8.39 -19.89
CA LYS A 1051 5.71 7.53 -20.87
C LYS A 1051 6.06 7.84 -22.34
N PRO A 1052 6.27 9.09 -22.76
CA PRO A 1052 6.43 9.40 -24.17
C PRO A 1052 7.87 9.18 -24.64
N LEU A 1053 8.03 8.78 -25.90
CA LEU A 1053 9.32 8.62 -26.57
C LEU A 1053 9.74 9.95 -27.23
N ARG A 1054 11.05 10.19 -27.28
CA ARG A 1054 11.66 11.19 -28.17
C ARG A 1054 12.42 10.47 -29.28
N GLY A 1055 12.00 10.61 -30.54
CA GLY A 1055 12.63 9.95 -31.67
C GLY A 1055 11.80 9.94 -32.95
N ARG A 1056 12.26 9.15 -33.91
CA ARG A 1056 11.69 8.98 -35.25
C ARG A 1056 11.44 7.48 -35.48
N ILE A 1057 10.23 7.12 -35.88
CA ILE A 1057 9.84 5.73 -36.18
C ILE A 1057 9.62 5.65 -37.70
N PHE A 1058 10.45 4.87 -38.37
CA PHE A 1058 10.49 4.78 -39.83
C PHE A 1058 9.60 3.67 -40.35
N GLU A 1059 9.60 2.51 -39.69
CA GLU A 1059 8.77 1.38 -40.09
C GLU A 1059 8.24 0.69 -38.85
N ALA A 1060 7.07 0.07 -38.95
CA ALA A 1060 6.59 -0.88 -37.97
C ALA A 1060 5.82 -2.03 -38.61
N ARG A 1061 5.90 -3.22 -38.02
CA ARG A 1061 5.12 -4.41 -38.43
C ARG A 1061 4.59 -5.14 -37.21
N LEU A 1062 3.38 -5.64 -37.32
CA LEU A 1062 2.76 -6.49 -36.31
C LEU A 1062 2.49 -7.87 -36.90
N TYR A 1063 2.90 -8.92 -36.18
CA TYR A 1063 2.60 -10.31 -36.51
C TYR A 1063 1.76 -10.92 -35.39
N ASP A 1064 0.77 -11.75 -35.75
CA ASP A 1064 -0.05 -12.55 -34.81
C ASP A 1064 0.56 -13.93 -34.52
N ARG A 1065 1.89 -14.02 -34.63
CA ARG A 1065 2.69 -15.21 -34.34
C ARG A 1065 4.08 -14.82 -33.85
N ALA A 1066 4.76 -15.76 -33.20
CA ALA A 1066 6.17 -15.65 -32.88
C ALA A 1066 7.03 -15.93 -34.14
N LEU A 1067 7.88 -14.97 -34.54
CA LEU A 1067 8.83 -15.17 -35.64
C LEU A 1067 10.05 -16.00 -35.20
N SER A 1068 10.60 -16.79 -36.13
CA SER A 1068 11.88 -17.48 -35.94
C SER A 1068 13.06 -16.49 -36.00
N PRO A 1069 14.23 -16.82 -35.41
CA PRO A 1069 15.43 -15.99 -35.54
C PRO A 1069 15.81 -15.68 -37.00
N GLU A 1070 15.65 -16.66 -37.90
CA GLU A 1070 15.93 -16.49 -39.33
C GLU A 1070 14.92 -15.56 -40.00
N GLU A 1071 13.64 -15.64 -39.61
CA GLU A 1071 12.60 -14.74 -40.10
C GLU A 1071 12.86 -13.29 -39.64
N VAL A 1072 13.25 -13.09 -38.37
CA VAL A 1072 13.62 -11.77 -37.85
C VAL A 1072 14.90 -11.23 -38.50
N ALA A 1073 15.87 -12.10 -38.79
CA ALA A 1073 17.07 -11.70 -39.51
C ALA A 1073 16.76 -11.30 -40.97
N ALA A 1074 15.84 -12.01 -41.63
CA ALA A 1074 15.40 -11.70 -42.98
C ALA A 1074 14.67 -10.35 -43.07
N THR A 1075 13.83 -10.01 -42.07
CA THR A 1075 13.17 -8.69 -42.04
C THR A 1075 14.11 -7.56 -41.63
N ALA A 1076 15.19 -7.86 -40.90
CA ALA A 1076 16.20 -6.87 -40.56
C ALA A 1076 17.08 -6.45 -41.76
N GLY A 1077 17.28 -7.34 -42.74
CA GLY A 1077 18.23 -7.20 -43.84
C GLY A 1077 17.70 -6.61 -45.16
N GLY A 1078 16.47 -6.10 -45.20
CA GLY A 1078 15.96 -5.42 -46.41
C GLY A 1078 16.75 -4.15 -46.72
N ASP A 1079 16.94 -3.83 -48.01
CA ASP A 1079 17.57 -2.60 -48.49
C ASP A 1079 16.72 -1.37 -48.11
N ARG A 1080 16.80 -0.97 -46.83
CA ARG A 1080 16.08 0.17 -46.27
C ARG A 1080 16.84 1.45 -46.62
N VAL A 1081 16.27 2.22 -47.54
CA VAL A 1081 16.84 3.51 -47.97
C VAL A 1081 16.33 4.62 -47.05
N TYR A 1082 17.11 4.98 -46.04
CA TYR A 1082 16.87 6.17 -45.21
C TYR A 1082 17.95 7.24 -45.47
N VAL A 1083 17.61 8.50 -45.22
CA VAL A 1083 18.56 9.62 -45.23
C VAL A 1083 18.58 10.23 -43.85
N THR A 1084 19.74 10.15 -43.20
CA THR A 1084 19.92 10.70 -41.85
C THR A 1084 19.89 12.23 -41.90
N GLU A 1085 19.49 12.86 -40.81
CA GLU A 1085 19.46 14.32 -40.71
C GLU A 1085 20.85 14.94 -40.91
N LYS A 1086 21.89 14.26 -40.42
CA LYS A 1086 23.29 14.63 -40.67
C LYS A 1086 23.62 14.66 -42.17
N GLU A 1087 23.15 13.69 -42.95
CA GLU A 1087 23.39 13.64 -44.40
C GLU A 1087 22.64 14.75 -45.16
N VAL A 1088 21.41 15.08 -44.72
CA VAL A 1088 20.68 16.24 -45.24
C VAL A 1088 21.48 17.50 -44.97
N LEU A 1089 21.92 17.70 -43.73
CA LEU A 1089 22.71 18.86 -43.29
C LEU A 1089 24.05 18.99 -44.03
N ASP A 1090 24.77 17.87 -44.19
CA ASP A 1090 26.05 17.81 -44.90
C ASP A 1090 25.89 18.16 -46.39
N SER A 1091 24.71 17.88 -46.96
CA SER A 1091 24.36 18.16 -48.36
C SER A 1091 23.73 19.53 -48.61
N LEU A 1092 23.44 20.31 -47.56
CA LEU A 1092 22.97 21.69 -47.70
C LEU A 1092 24.10 22.60 -48.18
N THR A 1093 23.78 23.47 -49.15
CA THR A 1093 24.66 24.59 -49.52
C THR A 1093 24.78 25.60 -48.37
N GLU A 1094 25.83 26.43 -48.37
CA GLU A 1094 26.05 27.46 -47.34
C GLU A 1094 24.85 28.43 -47.20
N GLY A 1095 24.21 28.78 -48.32
CA GLY A 1095 22.97 29.56 -48.33
C GLY A 1095 21.78 28.84 -47.68
N GLN A 1096 21.59 27.54 -47.97
CA GLN A 1096 20.53 26.74 -47.35
C GLN A 1096 20.77 26.49 -45.85
N ARG A 1097 22.03 26.30 -45.43
CA ARG A 1097 22.38 26.18 -44.00
C ARG A 1097 22.04 27.46 -43.24
N SER A 1098 22.37 28.61 -43.81
CA SER A 1098 22.06 29.91 -43.23
C SER A 1098 20.55 30.16 -43.13
N GLU A 1099 19.79 29.77 -44.17
CA GLU A 1099 18.33 29.86 -44.19
C GLU A 1099 17.67 28.92 -43.16
N LYS A 1100 18.17 27.69 -43.02
CA LYS A 1100 17.72 26.73 -42.00
C LYS A 1100 17.87 27.29 -40.59
N ILE A 1101 19.07 27.78 -40.24
CA ILE A 1101 19.36 28.35 -38.92
C ILE A 1101 18.42 29.53 -38.63
N ARG A 1102 18.14 30.36 -39.63
CA ARG A 1102 17.18 31.46 -39.49
C ARG A 1102 15.77 30.95 -39.19
N LEU A 1103 15.26 30.01 -39.98
CA LEU A 1103 13.92 29.44 -39.81
C LEU A 1103 13.76 28.71 -38.47
N GLU A 1104 14.77 27.98 -38.01
CA GLU A 1104 14.76 27.30 -36.69
C GLU A 1104 14.71 28.30 -35.53
N SER A 1105 15.49 29.39 -35.62
CA SER A 1105 15.46 30.47 -34.63
C SER A 1105 14.08 31.15 -34.59
N GLU A 1106 13.49 31.42 -35.75
CA GLU A 1106 12.13 31.99 -35.86
C GLU A 1106 11.07 31.05 -35.28
N ILE A 1107 11.15 29.74 -35.56
CA ILE A 1107 10.25 28.72 -35.00
C ILE A 1107 10.36 28.67 -33.47
N ALA A 1108 11.58 28.69 -32.93
CA ALA A 1108 11.80 28.68 -31.48
C ALA A 1108 11.22 29.92 -30.80
N SER A 1109 11.43 31.11 -31.39
CA SER A 1109 10.84 32.38 -30.89
C SER A 1109 9.31 32.32 -30.90
N LEU A 1110 8.72 31.98 -32.06
CA LEU A 1110 7.27 31.90 -32.22
C LEU A 1110 6.63 30.87 -31.27
N THR A 1111 7.32 29.76 -31.01
CA THR A 1111 6.86 28.74 -30.05
C THR A 1111 6.84 29.30 -28.63
N GLY A 1112 7.89 30.02 -28.21
CA GLY A 1112 7.94 30.66 -26.89
C GLY A 1112 6.88 31.75 -26.70
N GLU A 1113 6.61 32.54 -27.74
CA GLU A 1113 5.53 33.55 -27.74
C GLU A 1113 4.15 32.87 -27.65
N LEU A 1114 3.94 31.81 -28.44
CA LEU A 1114 2.68 31.05 -28.43
C LEU A 1114 2.43 30.39 -27.06
N ASP A 1115 3.45 29.82 -26.44
CA ASP A 1115 3.35 29.21 -25.10
C ASP A 1115 3.03 30.26 -24.02
N SER A 1116 3.48 31.50 -24.19
CA SER A 1116 3.10 32.62 -23.31
C SER A 1116 1.62 32.93 -23.43
N LEU A 1117 1.07 32.98 -24.65
CA LEU A 1117 -0.36 33.17 -24.89
C LEU A 1117 -1.22 31.98 -24.44
N ARG A 1118 -0.71 30.74 -24.51
CA ARG A 1118 -1.40 29.55 -23.96
C ARG A 1118 -1.59 29.63 -22.46
N ARG A 1119 -0.61 30.16 -21.72
CA ARG A 1119 -0.75 30.38 -20.27
C ARG A 1119 -1.87 31.37 -19.94
N LEU A 1120 -2.14 32.32 -20.84
CA LEU A 1120 -3.26 33.24 -20.75
C LEU A 1120 -4.60 32.62 -21.21
N GLY A 1121 -4.61 31.38 -21.69
CA GLY A 1121 -5.81 30.70 -22.17
C GLY A 1121 -6.30 31.21 -23.54
N SER A 1122 -5.43 31.85 -24.32
CA SER A 1122 -5.79 32.50 -25.61
C SER A 1122 -6.25 31.54 -26.71
N GLU A 1123 -6.15 30.22 -26.47
CA GLU A 1123 -6.66 29.17 -27.35
C GLU A 1123 -8.18 28.94 -27.20
N VAL A 1124 -8.78 29.44 -26.12
CA VAL A 1124 -10.21 29.36 -25.83
C VAL A 1124 -10.94 30.53 -26.51
N PRO A 1125 -12.13 30.32 -27.09
CA PRO A 1125 -12.93 31.42 -27.66
C PRO A 1125 -13.14 32.56 -26.64
N PRO A 1126 -12.95 33.84 -27.03
CA PRO A 1126 -13.06 34.97 -26.10
C PRO A 1126 -14.39 35.03 -25.33
N GLU A 1127 -15.49 34.65 -25.99
CA GLU A 1127 -16.84 34.59 -25.40
C GLU A 1127 -16.95 33.60 -24.25
N GLN A 1128 -16.19 32.51 -24.29
CA GLN A 1128 -16.12 31.52 -23.21
C GLN A 1128 -15.08 31.95 -22.16
N ARG A 1129 -13.92 32.45 -22.61
CA ARG A 1129 -12.80 32.85 -21.74
C ARG A 1129 -13.19 33.90 -20.71
N ARG A 1130 -13.97 34.92 -21.09
CA ARG A 1130 -14.43 35.98 -20.17
C ARG A 1130 -15.17 35.42 -18.94
N TRP A 1131 -15.93 34.34 -19.10
CA TRP A 1131 -16.66 33.71 -18.01
C TRP A 1131 -15.75 32.89 -17.11
N GLN A 1132 -14.73 32.24 -17.69
CA GLN A 1132 -13.68 31.54 -16.94
C GLN A 1132 -12.88 32.53 -16.06
N ASP A 1133 -12.55 33.70 -16.60
CA ASP A 1133 -11.86 34.77 -15.87
C ASP A 1133 -12.73 35.34 -14.74
N LEU A 1134 -14.03 35.56 -14.97
CA LEU A 1134 -14.95 36.03 -13.92
C LEU A 1134 -15.16 34.97 -12.82
N ALA A 1135 -15.34 33.70 -13.19
CA ALA A 1135 -15.43 32.59 -12.24
C ALA A 1135 -14.16 32.51 -11.36
N HIS A 1136 -12.99 32.65 -11.98
CA HIS A 1136 -11.72 32.69 -11.26
C HIS A 1136 -11.59 33.91 -10.35
N ALA A 1137 -12.06 35.08 -10.78
CA ALA A 1137 -12.12 36.28 -9.94
C ALA A 1137 -13.01 36.08 -8.71
N ILE A 1138 -14.15 35.39 -8.85
CA ILE A 1138 -15.06 35.07 -7.73
C ILE A 1138 -14.40 34.14 -6.71
N PHE A 1139 -13.64 33.13 -7.14
CA PHE A 1139 -12.85 32.29 -6.22
C PHE A 1139 -11.80 33.08 -5.42
N ASN A 1140 -11.39 34.26 -5.91
CA ASN A 1140 -10.44 35.14 -5.22
C ASN A 1140 -11.12 36.20 -4.33
N LEU A 1141 -12.45 36.23 -4.26
CA LEU A 1141 -13.15 37.06 -3.28
C LEU A 1141 -12.90 36.54 -1.87
N LYS A 1142 -12.68 37.45 -0.92
CA LYS A 1142 -12.50 37.07 0.49
C LYS A 1142 -13.70 36.25 0.99
N GLU A 1143 -14.91 36.60 0.60
CA GLU A 1143 -16.13 35.90 1.02
C GLU A 1143 -16.17 34.43 0.57
N PHE A 1144 -15.41 34.04 -0.46
CA PHE A 1144 -15.35 32.64 -0.90
C PHE A 1144 -14.67 31.73 0.15
N ILE A 1145 -13.73 32.27 0.92
CA ILE A 1145 -12.96 31.53 1.92
C ILE A 1145 -13.27 31.94 3.37
N TYR A 1146 -14.22 32.86 3.60
CA TYR A 1146 -14.63 33.31 4.93
C TYR A 1146 -16.16 33.18 5.09
N LEU A 1147 -16.60 32.53 6.16
CA LEU A 1147 -17.98 32.54 6.64
C LEU A 1147 -18.20 33.81 7.47
N ARG A 1148 -19.25 34.57 7.14
CA ARG A 1148 -19.65 35.79 7.83
C ARG A 1148 -20.94 35.60 8.62
#